data_AF-V4S3E0-F1
#
_entry.id   AF-V4S3E0-F1
#
_cell.length_a   1.000
_cell.length_b   1.000
_cell.length_c   1.000
_cell.angle_alpha   90.00
_cell.angle_beta   90.00
_cell.angle_gamma   90.00
#
_symmetry.space_group_name_H-M   'P 1'
#
loop_
_entity.id
_entity.type
_entity.pdbx_description
1 polymer ?
#
loop_
_entity_poly.entity_id
_entity_poly.type
_entity_poly.pdbx_seq_one_letter_code
_entity_poly.pdbx_strand_id
1 'polypeptide(L)'
;MSSSTIFHANNLSTIFHAKVVCMESLLNFPATLNVPTKKWHSAFAKIYCSRTLFSLAKIAKAKKGINKVSRSPSYTVVNLQQDDDSFKIDQTSLAELVKMKDPDQLNKFAGIRGVASALETDFDGGISGNDQDIARRHEAFGSNTYKKPPSKSLFYFVVDAFKDLTILILLGCAVLSLAFGIKEDGLKEGWYDGGSIFVAVFLVIAVSAGSNFRQSRQFDKLSKVSNNIQIDVIRNGRRQQISIFEIVVGDVICLKIGDQVPADGLFLDGHSLQVDESSMTGESDHLEVNSSQNPFLFSGTKVADGYALMLATSVGMNTTWGQMMSQISRDNSEQTPLQTRLNKLTSSIGKVGLAVAFLVLVVLLVRYFTGNTTDENGNQEYNGSKTKVDDIVNAVVGIVADAVTIIVVAIPEGLPLAVTLTLAYSMKRMMADQAMVRKLSACETMGSATTICTDKTGTLTENRMKVTKFWLGKEPVNEGDASSVSPNVIKLIQEGVALNTTGSVYRETSVSGVEFSGSPTEKAILAWAVLEMNMDMEEVKRSCIILHVEAFNSKKKSSGVMMKKKTDNTSHVHWKGGAEMILAMCSSFYDASGNIKHLDDGEKERFRQIIQGMAASSLRCIAFAYKQVPEEEHQNEKDQKKLIEDDLTLLGLVGIKDPCRPGVKKAVEDCQYAGVNIKMITGDNVFTAKAIGTELEFSSQVRTRPLVRW
;
A
#
# COMPACT_ATOMS: atom_id res chain seq x y z
N MET A 1 37.56 2.96 16.82
CA MET A 1 37.76 1.51 17.04
C MET A 1 38.28 0.86 15.76
N SER A 2 39.59 0.60 15.65
CA SER A 2 40.17 -0.05 14.45
C SER A 2 41.46 -0.83 14.73
N SER A 3 41.65 -1.41 15.93
CA SER A 3 42.92 -2.12 16.23
C SER A 3 42.78 -3.52 16.85
N SER A 4 41.62 -3.91 17.39
CA SER A 4 41.43 -5.27 17.96
C SER A 4 40.86 -6.29 16.96
N THR A 5 40.10 -5.84 15.95
CA THR A 5 39.61 -6.71 14.87
C THR A 5 40.72 -7.12 13.89
N ILE A 6 41.80 -6.34 13.84
CA ILE A 6 42.95 -6.58 12.96
C ILE A 6 43.80 -7.75 13.48
N PHE A 7 43.92 -7.94 14.79
CA PHE A 7 44.78 -8.99 15.37
C PHE A 7 44.22 -10.42 15.16
N HIS A 8 42.90 -10.60 15.27
CA HIS A 8 42.27 -11.92 15.07
C HIS A 8 42.05 -12.27 13.59
N ALA A 9 41.79 -11.26 12.74
CA ALA A 9 41.76 -11.45 11.29
C ALA A 9 43.14 -11.78 10.73
N ASN A 10 44.20 -11.17 11.29
CA ASN A 10 45.57 -11.46 10.88
C ASN A 10 45.96 -12.90 11.18
N ASN A 11 45.75 -13.44 12.39
CA ASN A 11 46.15 -14.82 12.69
C ASN A 11 45.47 -15.89 11.81
N LEU A 12 44.19 -15.71 11.48
CA LEU A 12 43.47 -16.66 10.61
C LEU A 12 43.83 -16.48 9.13
N SER A 13 44.05 -15.24 8.70
CA SER A 13 44.62 -14.91 7.39
C SER A 13 46.00 -15.54 7.23
N THR A 14 46.86 -15.47 8.25
CA THR A 14 48.20 -16.09 8.23
C THR A 14 48.13 -17.62 8.11
N ILE A 15 47.19 -18.28 8.80
CA ILE A 15 47.00 -19.75 8.67
C ILE A 15 46.47 -20.12 7.28
N PHE A 16 45.55 -19.32 6.72
CA PHE A 16 45.01 -19.52 5.38
C PHE A 16 46.10 -19.31 4.32
N HIS A 17 46.86 -18.22 4.44
CA HIS A 17 47.97 -17.89 3.56
C HIS A 17 49.10 -18.92 3.64
N ALA A 18 49.43 -19.43 4.83
CA ALA A 18 50.42 -20.51 4.99
C ALA A 18 49.97 -21.82 4.33
N LYS A 19 48.67 -22.16 4.41
CA LYS A 19 48.13 -23.36 3.72
C LYS A 19 48.11 -23.20 2.21
N VAL A 20 47.85 -22.00 1.69
CA VAL A 20 47.89 -21.72 0.23
C VAL A 20 49.33 -21.72 -0.30
N VAL A 21 50.28 -21.09 0.40
CA VAL A 21 51.70 -21.09 0.01
C VAL A 21 52.29 -22.50 0.03
N CYS A 22 51.89 -23.35 0.99
CA CYS A 22 52.32 -24.75 1.01
C CYS A 22 51.71 -25.56 -0.16
N MET A 23 50.50 -25.21 -0.60
CA MET A 23 49.82 -25.80 -1.76
C MET A 23 50.54 -25.42 -3.08
N GLU A 24 50.95 -24.16 -3.23
CA GLU A 24 51.76 -23.69 -4.37
C GLU A 24 53.16 -24.32 -4.38
N SER A 25 53.80 -24.46 -3.22
CA SER A 25 55.11 -25.13 -3.11
C SER A 25 55.06 -26.61 -3.51
N LEU A 26 53.94 -27.31 -3.26
CA LEU A 26 53.75 -28.71 -3.65
C LEU A 26 53.44 -28.89 -5.15
N LEU A 27 53.07 -27.81 -5.85
CA LEU A 27 52.77 -27.80 -7.28
C LEU A 27 53.97 -27.42 -8.15
N ASN A 28 55.03 -26.85 -7.57
CA ASN A 28 56.25 -26.49 -8.29
C ASN A 28 57.19 -27.70 -8.47
N PHE A 29 57.46 -28.05 -9.73
CA PHE A 29 58.25 -29.22 -10.11
C PHE A 29 59.75 -28.89 -10.22
N PRO A 30 60.65 -29.67 -9.58
CA PRO A 30 62.05 -29.74 -9.99
C PRO A 30 62.16 -30.48 -11.34
N ALA A 31 62.92 -29.93 -12.29
CA ALA A 31 63.03 -30.47 -13.66
C ALA A 31 63.75 -31.83 -13.79
N THR A 32 64.19 -32.45 -12.69
CA THR A 32 65.13 -33.59 -12.68
C THR A 32 64.58 -34.89 -12.07
N LEU A 33 63.25 -35.09 -12.01
CA LEU A 33 62.64 -36.29 -11.39
C LEU A 33 62.12 -37.33 -12.41
N ASN A 34 62.43 -38.62 -12.16
CA ASN A 34 62.00 -39.78 -12.96
C ASN A 34 60.47 -39.96 -13.03
N VAL A 35 59.99 -40.59 -14.10
CA VAL A 35 58.56 -40.74 -14.47
C VAL A 35 57.68 -41.41 -13.38
N PRO A 36 58.12 -42.47 -12.67
CA PRO A 36 57.31 -43.11 -11.63
C PRO A 36 57.11 -42.20 -10.40
N THR A 37 58.15 -41.46 -10.01
CA THR A 37 58.14 -40.54 -8.88
C THR A 37 57.27 -39.30 -9.12
N LYS A 38 57.11 -38.86 -10.37
CA LYS A 38 56.15 -37.80 -10.76
C LYS A 38 54.69 -38.24 -10.57
N LYS A 39 54.35 -39.51 -10.86
CA LYS A 39 52.98 -40.03 -10.68
C LYS A 39 52.59 -40.11 -9.21
N TRP A 40 53.49 -40.57 -8.34
CA TRP A 40 53.27 -40.62 -6.89
C TRP A 40 53.18 -39.22 -6.25
N HIS A 41 54.01 -38.27 -6.68
CA HIS A 41 53.90 -36.88 -6.20
C HIS A 41 52.61 -36.20 -6.66
N SER A 42 52.15 -36.43 -7.90
CA SER A 42 50.86 -35.89 -8.37
C SER A 42 49.67 -36.49 -7.61
N ALA A 43 49.72 -37.79 -7.29
CA ALA A 43 48.70 -38.42 -6.45
C ALA A 43 48.71 -37.85 -5.02
N PHE A 44 49.90 -37.68 -4.42
CA PHE A 44 50.04 -37.11 -3.08
C PHE A 44 49.57 -35.64 -3.02
N ALA A 45 49.93 -34.82 -4.01
CA ALA A 45 49.45 -33.45 -4.13
C ALA A 45 47.93 -33.38 -4.28
N LYS A 46 47.32 -34.23 -5.12
CA LYS A 46 45.85 -34.30 -5.27
C LYS A 46 45.14 -34.70 -3.97
N ILE A 47 45.69 -35.66 -3.23
CA ILE A 47 45.13 -36.12 -1.94
C ILE A 47 45.29 -35.03 -0.86
N TYR A 48 46.45 -34.37 -0.80
CA TYR A 48 46.71 -33.30 0.17
C TYR A 48 45.79 -32.10 -0.12
N CYS A 49 45.67 -31.70 -1.39
CA CYS A 49 44.80 -30.61 -1.82
C CYS A 49 43.32 -30.87 -1.54
N SER A 50 42.83 -32.11 -1.72
CA SER A 50 41.43 -32.42 -1.41
C SER A 50 41.16 -32.38 0.10
N ARG A 51 42.12 -32.85 0.92
CA ARG A 51 42.02 -32.80 2.39
C ARG A 51 42.09 -31.37 2.92
N THR A 52 42.95 -30.50 2.36
CA THR A 52 43.00 -29.09 2.78
C THR A 52 41.73 -28.33 2.37
N LEU A 53 41.19 -28.56 1.18
CA LEU A 53 39.90 -27.97 0.74
C LEU A 53 38.74 -28.44 1.62
N PHE A 54 38.70 -29.73 2.00
CA PHE A 54 37.67 -30.25 2.89
C PHE A 54 37.79 -29.68 4.31
N SER A 55 39.02 -29.47 4.81
CA SER A 55 39.30 -28.77 6.07
C SER A 55 38.80 -27.32 6.04
N LEU A 56 39.03 -26.60 4.94
CA LEU A 56 38.56 -25.22 4.77
C LEU A 56 37.03 -25.14 4.70
N ALA A 57 36.38 -26.10 4.02
CA ALA A 57 34.93 -26.20 3.97
C ALA A 57 34.30 -26.48 5.34
N LYS A 58 34.94 -27.27 6.21
CA LYS A 58 34.50 -27.48 7.60
C LYS A 58 34.59 -26.20 8.44
N ILE A 59 35.66 -25.42 8.29
CA ILE A 59 35.82 -24.13 8.99
C ILE A 59 34.74 -23.13 8.54
N ALA A 60 34.40 -23.12 7.24
CA ALA A 60 33.32 -22.29 6.71
C ALA A 60 31.93 -22.72 7.21
N LYS A 61 31.67 -24.04 7.38
CA LYS A 61 30.43 -24.57 7.96
C LYS A 61 30.29 -24.31 9.46
N ALA A 62 31.38 -24.33 10.23
CA ALA A 62 31.36 -24.00 11.66
C ALA A 62 30.90 -22.55 11.91
N LYS A 63 31.12 -21.64 10.95
CA LYS A 63 30.65 -20.25 10.99
C LYS A 63 29.11 -20.10 10.86
N LYS A 64 28.41 -21.15 10.39
CA LYS A 64 26.94 -21.13 10.18
C LYS A 64 26.14 -21.67 11.38
N GLY A 65 26.80 -22.20 12.41
CA GLY A 65 26.16 -22.89 13.54
C GLY A 65 26.27 -22.21 14.91
N ILE A 66 26.83 -21.00 15.02
CA ILE A 66 26.99 -20.33 16.32
C ILE A 66 26.25 -18.99 16.29
N ASN A 67 25.00 -19.01 16.76
CA ASN A 67 24.32 -17.85 17.31
C ASN A 67 23.88 -18.21 18.74
N LYS A 68 24.08 -17.27 19.67
CA LYS A 68 23.89 -17.31 21.14
C LYS A 68 25.02 -17.98 21.93
N VAL A 69 25.98 -17.17 22.39
CA VAL A 69 26.20 -16.82 23.81
C VAL A 69 27.02 -15.52 23.82
N SER A 70 26.47 -14.44 24.38
CA SER A 70 27.20 -13.20 24.63
C SER A 70 28.12 -13.40 25.84
N ARG A 71 29.43 -13.17 25.68
CA ARG A 71 30.37 -12.97 26.80
C ARG A 71 30.66 -11.49 26.89
N SER A 72 30.29 -10.87 28.01
CA SER A 72 30.61 -9.49 28.36
C SER A 72 32.13 -9.30 28.44
N PRO A 73 32.73 -8.33 27.73
CA PRO A 73 34.00 -7.75 28.12
C PRO A 73 33.73 -6.61 29.10
N SER A 74 34.30 -6.71 30.31
CA SER A 74 34.41 -5.61 31.26
C SER A 74 35.22 -4.48 30.60
N TYR A 75 34.57 -3.39 30.22
CA TYR A 75 35.22 -2.11 29.97
C TYR A 75 34.82 -1.15 31.09
N THR A 76 35.80 -0.45 31.66
CA THR A 76 35.56 0.66 32.58
C THR A 76 35.01 1.82 31.75
N VAL A 77 33.73 2.12 31.92
CA VAL A 77 33.10 3.32 31.35
C VAL A 77 33.68 4.52 32.08
N VAL A 78 34.52 5.31 31.41
CA VAL A 78 34.65 6.72 31.78
C VAL A 78 33.38 7.38 31.28
N ASN A 79 32.47 7.68 32.22
CA ASN A 79 31.27 8.46 31.97
C ASN A 79 31.70 9.87 31.58
N LEU A 80 31.84 10.11 30.28
CA LEU A 80 31.57 11.44 29.75
C LEU A 80 30.06 11.53 29.69
N GLN A 81 29.48 12.41 30.51
CA GLN A 81 28.09 12.84 30.38
C GLN A 81 27.86 13.27 28.92
N GLN A 82 27.32 12.35 28.12
CA GLN A 82 26.50 12.71 26.97
C GLN A 82 25.16 13.11 27.59
N ASP A 83 24.74 14.34 27.32
CA ASP A 83 23.40 14.80 27.69
C ASP A 83 22.34 13.78 27.21
N ASP A 84 21.32 13.58 28.03
CA ASP A 84 20.18 12.65 27.84
C ASP A 84 19.52 12.80 26.45
N ASP A 85 19.96 12.02 25.45
CA ASP A 85 19.35 12.02 24.11
C ASP A 85 18.23 10.98 23.93
N SER A 86 17.95 10.15 24.94
CA SER A 86 16.91 9.12 24.88
C SER A 86 15.53 9.66 25.29
N PHE A 87 14.50 9.36 24.50
CA PHE A 87 13.09 9.62 24.87
C PHE A 87 12.79 9.02 26.25
N LYS A 88 11.96 9.71 27.05
CA LYS A 88 11.63 9.31 28.43
C LYS A 88 10.77 8.05 28.53
N ILE A 89 10.33 7.49 27.40
CA ILE A 89 9.44 6.34 27.30
C ILE A 89 10.06 5.27 26.39
N ASP A 90 9.95 4.01 26.83
CA ASP A 90 10.37 2.84 26.07
C ASP A 90 9.34 2.41 25.01
N GLN A 91 9.85 1.93 23.87
CA GLN A 91 9.07 1.50 22.71
C GLN A 91 8.11 0.34 23.05
N THR A 92 8.54 -0.60 23.89
CA THR A 92 7.73 -1.79 24.21
C THR A 92 6.52 -1.42 25.06
N SER A 93 6.69 -0.50 26.01
CA SER A 93 5.61 0.00 26.85
C SER A 93 4.53 0.73 26.05
N LEU A 94 4.91 1.52 25.03
CA LEU A 94 3.95 2.18 24.13
C LEU A 94 3.16 1.19 23.27
N ALA A 95 3.81 0.15 22.78
CA ALA A 95 3.16 -0.88 21.98
C ALA A 95 2.18 -1.70 22.82
N GLU A 96 2.55 -2.07 24.04
CA GLU A 96 1.67 -2.80 24.95
C GLU A 96 0.47 -1.97 25.42
N LEU A 97 0.66 -0.67 25.66
CA LEU A 97 -0.38 0.27 26.08
C LEU A 97 -1.60 0.24 25.14
N VAL A 98 -1.36 0.42 23.83
CA VAL A 98 -2.46 0.42 22.84
C VAL A 98 -2.96 -0.99 22.58
N LYS A 99 -2.06 -1.99 22.53
CA LYS A 99 -2.42 -3.39 22.28
C LYS A 99 -3.36 -3.97 23.34
N MET A 100 -3.18 -3.64 24.61
CA MET A 100 -4.02 -4.13 25.70
C MET A 100 -5.26 -3.26 25.97
N LYS A 101 -5.39 -2.09 25.31
CA LYS A 101 -6.37 -1.04 25.65
C LYS A 101 -6.41 -0.78 27.16
N ASP A 102 -5.25 -0.65 27.80
CA ASP A 102 -5.13 -0.56 29.27
C ASP A 102 -5.18 0.91 29.74
N PRO A 103 -6.33 1.39 30.28
CA PRO A 103 -6.45 2.76 30.76
C PRO A 103 -5.62 3.02 32.02
N ASP A 104 -5.31 1.99 32.82
CA ASP A 104 -4.54 2.14 34.06
C ASP A 104 -3.06 2.40 33.74
N GLN A 105 -2.53 1.77 32.69
CA GLN A 105 -1.21 2.12 32.18
C GLN A 105 -1.17 3.55 31.60
N LEU A 106 -2.22 3.98 30.90
CA LEU A 106 -2.30 5.35 30.39
C LEU A 106 -2.26 6.38 31.52
N ASN A 107 -2.93 6.10 32.64
CA ASN A 107 -2.94 6.95 33.83
C ASN A 107 -1.55 7.02 34.49
N LYS A 108 -0.74 5.95 34.45
CA LYS A 108 0.65 5.98 34.95
C LYS A 108 1.53 6.94 34.15
N PHE A 109 1.24 7.14 32.87
CA PHE A 109 1.92 8.12 32.02
C PHE A 109 1.32 9.54 32.13
N ALA A 110 0.58 9.86 33.20
CA ALA A 110 -0.13 11.13 33.35
C ALA A 110 -1.13 11.42 32.20
N GLY A 111 -1.72 10.35 31.65
CA GLY A 111 -2.67 10.43 30.55
C GLY A 111 -2.03 10.74 29.20
N ILE A 112 -2.87 11.11 28.23
CA ILE A 112 -2.45 11.36 26.84
C ILE A 112 -1.45 12.53 26.76
N ARG A 113 -1.61 13.54 27.64
CA ARG A 113 -0.71 14.70 27.74
C ARG A 113 0.70 14.33 28.19
N GLY A 114 0.83 13.40 29.14
CA GLY A 114 2.15 12.95 29.56
C GLY A 114 2.83 12.07 28.50
N VAL A 115 2.07 11.25 27.77
CA VAL A 115 2.61 10.48 26.62
C VAL A 115 3.13 11.42 25.52
N ALA A 116 2.36 12.44 25.12
CA ALA A 116 2.82 13.42 24.13
C ALA A 116 4.06 14.20 24.60
N SER A 117 4.07 14.62 25.86
CA SER A 117 5.23 15.34 26.46
C SER A 117 6.48 14.46 26.51
N ALA A 118 6.32 13.16 26.79
CA ALA A 118 7.43 12.21 26.80
C ALA A 118 7.96 11.86 25.40
N LEU A 119 7.12 12.01 24.37
CA LEU A 119 7.49 11.90 22.95
C LEU A 119 7.97 13.23 22.34
N GLU A 120 8.12 14.28 23.14
CA GLU A 120 8.51 15.63 22.70
C GLU A 120 7.63 16.13 21.53
N THR A 121 6.33 15.83 21.57
CA THR A 121 5.35 16.23 20.55
C THR A 121 4.43 17.31 21.11
N ASP A 122 4.24 18.39 20.34
CA ASP A 122 3.24 19.40 20.66
C ASP A 122 1.83 18.97 20.22
N PHE A 123 0.81 19.31 21.01
CA PHE A 123 -0.58 18.91 20.75
C PHE A 123 -1.13 19.55 19.48
N ASP A 124 -0.88 20.84 19.30
CA ASP A 124 -1.43 21.63 18.19
C ASP A 124 -0.44 21.69 17.00
N GLY A 125 0.86 21.75 17.32
CA GLY A 125 1.96 21.88 16.38
C GLY A 125 2.51 20.56 15.82
N GLY A 126 2.21 19.43 16.46
CA GLY A 126 2.81 18.14 16.12
C GLY A 126 4.32 18.12 16.36
N ILE A 127 5.05 17.34 15.55
CA ILE A 127 6.51 17.23 15.65
C ILE A 127 7.23 18.33 14.87
N SER A 128 8.50 18.56 15.20
CA SER A 128 9.36 19.54 14.52
C SER A 128 9.64 19.16 13.05
N GLY A 129 9.49 17.89 12.67
CA GLY A 129 9.58 17.44 11.28
C GLY A 129 10.95 17.67 10.60
N ASN A 130 11.98 18.08 11.34
CA ASN A 130 13.33 18.21 10.83
C ASN A 130 13.91 16.81 10.56
N ASP A 131 14.76 16.68 9.53
CA ASP A 131 15.36 15.39 9.16
C ASP A 131 16.11 14.72 10.34
N GLN A 132 16.68 15.52 11.24
CA GLN A 132 17.35 15.04 12.45
C GLN A 132 16.38 14.44 13.47
N ASP A 133 15.22 15.07 13.70
CA ASP A 133 14.18 14.57 14.61
C ASP A 133 13.55 13.29 14.07
N ILE A 134 13.26 13.26 12.77
CA ILE A 134 12.74 12.06 12.09
C ILE A 134 13.74 10.91 12.17
N ALA A 135 15.03 11.16 11.93
CA ALA A 135 16.08 10.15 12.06
C ALA A 135 16.20 9.61 13.50
N ARG A 136 16.16 10.51 14.51
CA ARG A 136 16.18 10.14 15.93
C ARG A 136 14.99 9.24 16.30
N ARG A 137 13.78 9.56 15.84
CA ARG A 137 12.57 8.75 16.05
C ARG A 137 12.64 7.40 15.34
N HIS A 138 13.22 7.35 14.14
CA HIS A 138 13.44 6.09 13.43
C HIS A 138 14.43 5.17 14.17
N GLU A 139 15.48 5.73 14.76
CA GLU A 139 16.44 4.96 15.54
C GLU A 139 15.82 4.42 16.84
N ALA A 140 15.01 5.24 17.52
CA ALA A 140 14.37 4.86 18.78
C ALA A 140 13.16 3.91 18.60
N PHE A 141 12.29 4.16 17.62
CA PHE A 141 10.99 3.51 17.50
C PHE A 141 10.78 2.70 16.20
N GLY A 142 11.72 2.75 15.27
CA GLY A 142 11.65 2.05 13.98
C GLY A 142 10.90 2.80 12.89
N SER A 143 10.64 2.12 11.77
CA SER A 143 9.96 2.67 10.59
C SER A 143 8.57 2.08 10.41
N ASN A 144 7.65 2.84 9.79
CA ASN A 144 6.29 2.35 9.49
C ASN A 144 6.27 1.39 8.28
N THR A 145 7.00 0.29 8.40
CA THR A 145 7.12 -0.74 7.36
C THR A 145 7.06 -2.12 7.98
N TYR A 146 6.28 -3.01 7.38
CA TYR A 146 6.26 -4.42 7.77
C TYR A 146 7.33 -5.23 7.02
N LYS A 147 7.83 -6.28 7.67
CA LYS A 147 8.91 -7.13 7.14
C LYS A 147 8.39 -7.98 5.98
N LYS A 148 8.69 -7.54 4.76
CA LYS A 148 8.48 -8.35 3.55
C LYS A 148 9.54 -9.45 3.47
N PRO A 149 9.24 -10.62 2.89
CA PRO A 149 10.27 -11.60 2.58
C PRO A 149 11.36 -10.95 1.70
N PRO A 150 12.64 -11.30 1.89
CA PRO A 150 13.71 -10.72 1.10
C PRO A 150 13.48 -11.02 -0.39
N SER A 151 13.83 -10.05 -1.25
CA SER A 151 13.74 -10.26 -2.69
C SER A 151 14.59 -11.47 -3.10
N LYS A 152 14.06 -12.29 -3.99
CA LYS A 152 14.71 -13.52 -4.44
C LYS A 152 15.98 -13.16 -5.23
N SER A 153 17.11 -13.74 -4.84
CA SER A 153 18.39 -13.54 -5.54
C SER A 153 18.45 -14.37 -6.83
N LEU A 154 19.38 -14.04 -7.74
CA LEU A 154 19.59 -14.83 -8.95
C LEU A 154 19.93 -16.30 -8.62
N PHE A 155 20.72 -16.53 -7.56
CA PHE A 155 21.09 -17.88 -7.12
C PHE A 155 19.86 -18.69 -6.64
N TYR A 156 18.89 -18.05 -6.01
CA TYR A 156 17.63 -18.71 -5.66
C TYR A 156 16.96 -19.28 -6.92
N PHE A 157 16.87 -18.50 -8.00
CA PHE A 157 16.23 -18.95 -9.25
C PHE A 157 17.02 -20.05 -9.96
N VAL A 158 18.35 -20.05 -9.86
CA VAL A 158 19.19 -21.15 -10.37
C VAL A 158 18.89 -22.44 -9.60
N VAL A 159 18.87 -22.39 -8.26
CA VAL A 159 18.55 -23.57 -7.43
C VAL A 159 17.12 -24.04 -7.66
N ASP A 160 16.19 -23.11 -7.87
CA ASP A 160 14.79 -23.44 -8.15
C ASP A 160 14.64 -24.15 -9.49
N ALA A 161 15.39 -23.74 -10.53
CA ALA A 161 15.43 -24.44 -11.81
C ALA A 161 15.98 -25.87 -11.68
N PHE A 162 16.94 -26.12 -10.79
CA PHE A 162 17.45 -27.48 -10.52
C PHE A 162 16.45 -28.39 -9.80
N LYS A 163 15.32 -27.87 -9.29
CA LYS A 163 14.26 -28.72 -8.72
C LYS A 163 13.31 -29.28 -9.78
N ASP A 164 13.38 -28.80 -11.01
CA ASP A 164 12.54 -29.32 -12.08
C ASP A 164 12.95 -30.77 -12.40
N LEU A 165 11.96 -31.66 -12.41
CA LEU A 165 12.17 -33.08 -12.65
C LEU A 165 12.69 -33.33 -14.07
N THR A 166 12.28 -32.54 -15.05
CA THR A 166 12.74 -32.65 -16.45
C THR A 166 14.23 -32.35 -16.56
N ILE A 167 14.67 -31.25 -15.95
CA ILE A 167 16.06 -30.81 -15.91
C ILE A 167 16.92 -31.82 -15.14
N LEU A 168 16.42 -32.39 -14.03
CA LEU A 168 17.13 -33.43 -13.29
C LEU A 168 17.31 -34.72 -14.12
N ILE A 169 16.27 -35.14 -14.87
CA ILE A 169 16.35 -36.30 -15.76
C ILE A 169 17.37 -36.05 -16.88
N LEU A 170 17.32 -34.88 -17.53
CA LEU A 170 18.28 -34.47 -18.55
C LEU A 170 19.72 -34.43 -18.03
N LEU A 171 19.92 -33.93 -16.81
CA LEU A 171 21.24 -33.91 -16.17
C LEU A 171 21.73 -35.34 -15.88
N GLY A 172 20.82 -36.23 -15.48
CA GLY A 172 21.10 -37.66 -15.34
C GLY A 172 21.52 -38.30 -16.67
N CYS A 173 20.78 -38.06 -17.75
CA CYS A 173 21.12 -38.52 -19.10
C CYS A 173 22.46 -37.95 -19.58
N ALA A 174 22.74 -36.67 -19.33
CA ALA A 174 24.02 -36.04 -19.68
C ALA A 174 25.19 -36.71 -18.96
N VAL A 175 25.04 -37.01 -17.66
CA VAL A 175 26.08 -37.67 -16.87
C VAL A 175 26.29 -39.11 -17.34
N LEU A 176 25.22 -39.86 -17.63
CA LEU A 176 25.31 -41.22 -18.14
C LEU A 176 25.95 -41.25 -19.52
N SER A 177 25.48 -40.42 -20.46
CA SER A 177 26.05 -40.28 -21.80
C SER A 177 27.53 -39.88 -21.76
N LEU A 178 27.91 -38.96 -20.86
CA LEU A 178 29.31 -38.58 -20.67
C LEU A 178 30.16 -39.73 -20.10
N ALA A 179 29.62 -40.50 -19.16
CA ALA A 179 30.34 -41.62 -18.54
C ALA A 179 30.57 -42.77 -19.54
N PHE A 180 29.56 -43.08 -20.36
CA PHE A 180 29.65 -44.11 -21.38
C PHE A 180 30.50 -43.68 -22.58
N GLY A 181 30.32 -42.45 -23.10
CA GLY A 181 31.12 -41.94 -24.20
C GLY A 181 32.62 -41.91 -23.87
N ILE A 182 33.01 -41.44 -22.68
CA ILE A 182 34.42 -41.46 -22.24
C ILE A 182 34.97 -42.89 -22.12
N LYS A 183 34.11 -43.87 -21.80
CA LYS A 183 34.51 -45.28 -21.67
C LYS A 183 34.73 -45.94 -23.03
N GLU A 184 33.94 -45.58 -24.04
CA GLU A 184 33.91 -46.21 -25.36
C GLU A 184 34.91 -45.55 -26.34
N ASP A 185 34.80 -44.24 -26.54
CA ASP A 185 35.62 -43.48 -27.51
C ASP A 185 36.83 -42.79 -26.88
N GLY A 186 37.04 -43.02 -25.58
CA GLY A 186 38.11 -42.41 -24.79
C GLY A 186 37.90 -40.91 -24.51
N LEU A 187 38.83 -40.32 -23.76
CA LEU A 187 38.73 -38.95 -23.27
C LEU A 187 38.74 -37.85 -24.34
N LYS A 188 39.18 -38.15 -25.57
CA LYS A 188 39.35 -37.13 -26.63
C LYS A 188 38.08 -36.89 -27.44
N GLU A 189 37.29 -37.93 -27.70
CA GLU A 189 36.11 -37.87 -28.56
C GLU A 189 34.83 -38.20 -27.79
N GLY A 190 34.88 -39.10 -26.81
CA GLY A 190 33.72 -39.52 -26.03
C GLY A 190 33.09 -38.48 -25.09
N TRP A 191 33.62 -37.26 -25.02
CA TRP A 191 33.04 -36.19 -24.20
C TRP A 191 32.03 -35.33 -24.97
N TYR A 192 32.00 -35.40 -26.31
CA TYR A 192 31.20 -34.49 -27.14
C TYR A 192 29.69 -34.65 -26.91
N ASP A 193 29.17 -35.88 -26.84
CA ASP A 193 27.74 -36.13 -26.70
C ASP A 193 27.20 -35.67 -25.34
N GLY A 194 27.76 -36.20 -24.24
CA GLY A 194 27.36 -35.80 -22.89
C GLY A 194 27.69 -34.33 -22.58
N GLY A 195 28.80 -33.82 -23.11
CA GLY A 195 29.23 -32.43 -22.97
C GLY A 195 28.27 -31.44 -23.65
N SER A 196 27.78 -31.77 -24.85
CA SER A 196 26.83 -30.94 -25.59
C SER A 196 25.48 -30.83 -24.86
N ILE A 197 24.97 -31.95 -24.32
CA ILE A 197 23.75 -31.95 -23.51
C ILE A 197 23.94 -31.11 -22.25
N PHE A 198 25.08 -31.23 -21.57
CA PHE A 198 25.38 -30.45 -20.38
C PHE A 198 25.41 -28.93 -20.67
N VAL A 199 26.06 -28.52 -21.76
CA VAL A 199 26.10 -27.10 -22.19
C VAL A 199 24.70 -26.60 -22.54
N ALA A 200 23.89 -27.39 -23.23
CA ALA A 200 22.52 -27.03 -23.56
C ALA A 200 21.66 -26.83 -22.30
N VAL A 201 21.71 -27.77 -21.35
CA VAL A 201 21.01 -27.67 -20.06
C VAL A 201 21.48 -26.44 -19.27
N PHE A 202 22.79 -26.18 -19.24
CA PHE A 202 23.33 -24.99 -18.60
C PHE A 202 22.78 -23.69 -19.21
N LEU A 203 22.72 -23.58 -20.54
CA LEU A 203 22.16 -22.42 -21.23
C LEU A 203 20.66 -22.25 -20.92
N VAL A 204 19.88 -23.33 -20.91
CA VAL A 204 18.46 -23.30 -20.55
C VAL A 204 18.27 -22.78 -19.13
N ILE A 205 19.03 -23.32 -18.16
CA ILE A 205 18.97 -22.85 -16.76
C ILE A 205 19.38 -21.38 -16.65
N ALA A 206 20.44 -20.95 -17.34
CA ALA A 206 20.91 -19.57 -17.31
C ALA A 206 19.87 -18.59 -17.87
N VAL A 207 19.24 -18.93 -19.00
CA VAL A 207 18.18 -18.12 -19.63
C VAL A 207 16.93 -18.10 -18.74
N SER A 208 16.51 -19.26 -18.21
CA SER A 208 15.35 -19.38 -17.32
C SER A 208 15.54 -18.58 -16.03
N ALA A 209 16.66 -18.78 -15.33
CA ALA A 209 16.98 -18.06 -14.09
C ALA A 209 17.14 -16.55 -14.33
N GLY A 210 17.80 -16.16 -15.44
CA GLY A 210 17.94 -14.76 -15.83
C GLY A 210 16.61 -14.07 -16.12
N SER A 211 15.69 -14.77 -16.81
CA SER A 211 14.35 -14.29 -17.12
C SER A 211 13.49 -14.14 -15.85
N ASN A 212 13.46 -15.18 -15.01
CA ASN A 212 12.71 -15.19 -13.74
C ASN A 212 13.22 -14.13 -12.75
N PHE A 213 14.54 -13.91 -12.69
CA PHE A 213 15.11 -12.83 -11.89
C PHE A 213 14.69 -11.44 -12.37
N ARG A 214 14.73 -11.21 -13.70
CA ARG A 214 14.25 -9.94 -14.29
C ARG A 214 12.78 -9.70 -13.99
N GLN A 215 11.95 -10.74 -14.11
CA GLN A 215 10.52 -10.70 -13.81
C GLN A 215 10.25 -10.33 -12.34
N SER A 216 10.86 -11.02 -11.39
CA SER A 216 10.68 -10.74 -9.95
C SER A 216 11.08 -9.31 -9.58
N ARG A 217 12.18 -8.79 -10.17
CA ARG A 217 12.64 -7.43 -9.89
C ARG A 217 11.70 -6.36 -10.45
N GLN A 218 11.10 -6.59 -11.61
CA GLN A 218 10.10 -5.67 -12.16
C GLN A 218 8.84 -5.63 -11.28
N PHE A 219 8.39 -6.80 -10.82
CA PHE A 219 7.25 -6.90 -9.90
C PHE A 219 7.51 -6.17 -8.59
N ASP A 220 8.65 -6.41 -7.94
CA ASP A 220 9.01 -5.75 -6.67
C ASP A 220 9.01 -4.21 -6.78
N LYS A 221 9.49 -3.67 -7.92
CA LYS A 221 9.48 -2.22 -8.17
C LYS A 221 8.06 -1.68 -8.29
N LEU A 222 7.20 -2.35 -9.05
CA LEU A 222 5.79 -1.95 -9.23
C LEU A 222 5.03 -2.00 -7.91
N SER A 223 5.22 -3.07 -7.12
CA SER A 223 4.59 -3.22 -5.81
C SER A 223 5.01 -2.16 -4.80
N LYS A 224 6.24 -1.63 -4.87
CA LYS A 224 6.68 -0.53 -3.98
C LYS A 224 5.90 0.75 -4.24
N VAL A 225 5.71 1.12 -5.50
CA VAL A 225 4.93 2.31 -5.86
C VAL A 225 3.46 2.14 -5.48
N SER A 226 2.92 0.93 -5.64
CA SER A 226 1.52 0.64 -5.32
C SER A 226 1.15 0.72 -3.84
N ASN A 227 2.10 0.54 -2.94
CA ASN A 227 1.82 0.54 -1.51
C ASN A 227 1.99 1.93 -0.86
N ASN A 228 2.34 2.96 -1.65
CA ASN A 228 2.50 4.31 -1.15
C ASN A 228 1.13 5.03 -1.09
N ILE A 229 0.63 5.27 0.11
CA ILE A 229 -0.62 6.01 0.38
C ILE A 229 -0.24 7.35 1.02
N GLN A 230 -0.94 8.42 0.64
CA GLN A 230 -0.74 9.77 1.18
C GLN A 230 -1.66 9.99 2.38
N ILE A 231 -1.12 10.57 3.46
CA ILE A 231 -1.81 10.75 4.75
C ILE A 231 -1.60 12.16 5.26
N ASP A 232 -2.68 12.78 5.75
CA ASP A 232 -2.66 14.13 6.33
C ASP A 232 -2.08 14.08 7.76
N VAL A 233 -0.95 14.75 7.99
CA VAL A 233 -0.31 14.88 9.30
C VAL A 233 -0.04 16.35 9.64
N ILE A 234 0.11 16.66 10.92
CA ILE A 234 0.54 17.97 11.42
C ILE A 234 2.01 17.87 11.85
N ARG A 235 2.87 18.65 11.18
CA ARG A 235 4.27 18.87 11.57
C ARG A 235 4.59 20.36 11.47
N ASN A 236 5.34 20.92 12.42
CA ASN A 236 5.63 22.37 12.51
C ASN A 236 4.38 23.27 12.49
N GLY A 237 3.26 22.82 13.07
CA GLY A 237 1.98 23.52 13.03
C GLY A 237 1.35 23.62 11.64
N ARG A 238 1.92 22.95 10.63
CA ARG A 238 1.38 22.86 9.27
C ARG A 238 0.79 21.48 9.02
N ARG A 239 -0.42 21.46 8.46
CA ARG A 239 -1.01 20.26 7.86
C ARG A 239 -0.35 19.96 6.52
N GLN A 240 0.21 18.77 6.37
CA GLN A 240 0.87 18.33 5.14
C GLN A 240 0.57 16.87 4.82
N GLN A 241 0.62 16.51 3.55
CA GLN A 241 0.46 15.13 3.09
C GLN A 241 1.82 14.46 2.99
N ILE A 242 1.98 13.34 3.71
CA ILE A 242 3.19 12.51 3.68
C ILE A 242 2.86 11.07 3.29
N SER A 243 3.89 10.33 2.87
CA SER A 243 3.74 8.89 2.65
C SER A 243 3.43 8.16 3.96
N ILE A 244 2.58 7.12 3.89
CA ILE A 244 2.35 6.17 4.99
C ILE A 244 3.65 5.58 5.55
N PHE A 245 4.69 5.44 4.72
CA PHE A 245 5.98 4.89 5.13
C PHE A 245 6.85 5.88 5.93
N GLU A 246 6.56 7.18 5.85
CA GLU A 246 7.29 8.27 6.51
C GLU A 246 6.69 8.66 7.86
N ILE A 247 5.61 7.98 8.28
CA ILE A 247 4.98 8.16 9.59
C ILE A 247 5.93 7.65 10.67
N VAL A 248 6.11 8.47 11.70
CA VAL A 248 6.93 8.17 12.87
C VAL A 248 6.12 8.25 14.16
N VAL A 249 6.64 7.63 15.22
CA VAL A 249 6.04 7.74 16.56
C VAL A 249 6.07 9.20 17.01
N GLY A 250 4.94 9.67 17.53
CA GLY A 250 4.69 11.04 17.95
C GLY A 250 4.16 11.97 16.86
N ASP A 251 3.98 11.51 15.62
CA ASP A 251 3.23 12.28 14.62
C ASP A 251 1.79 12.51 15.08
N VAL A 252 1.26 13.70 14.79
CA VAL A 252 -0.16 14.03 14.95
C VAL A 252 -0.86 13.82 13.62
N ILE A 253 -1.70 12.81 13.53
CA ILE A 253 -2.37 12.35 12.31
C ILE A 253 -3.81 12.87 12.29
N CYS A 254 -4.21 13.48 11.17
CA CYS A 254 -5.59 13.91 10.96
C CYS A 254 -6.40 12.76 10.37
N LEU A 255 -7.33 12.21 11.13
CA LEU A 255 -8.24 11.17 10.69
C LEU A 255 -9.60 11.75 10.30
N LYS A 256 -10.07 11.40 9.10
CA LYS A 256 -11.39 11.78 8.57
C LYS A 256 -12.18 10.52 8.22
N ILE A 257 -13.49 10.71 8.05
CA ILE A 257 -14.42 9.67 7.59
C ILE A 257 -13.88 8.98 6.33
N GLY A 258 -13.77 7.66 6.38
CA GLY A 258 -13.28 6.81 5.29
C GLY A 258 -11.78 6.54 5.30
N ASP A 259 -10.99 7.25 6.12
CA ASP A 259 -9.56 7.01 6.23
C ASP A 259 -9.27 5.67 6.91
N GLN A 260 -8.20 5.01 6.47
CA GLN A 260 -7.63 3.87 7.18
C GLN A 260 -6.60 4.36 8.18
N VAL A 261 -6.74 3.96 9.44
CA VAL A 261 -5.80 4.33 10.49
C VAL A 261 -4.42 3.73 10.18
N PRO A 262 -3.35 4.54 10.06
CA PRO A 262 -2.08 4.09 9.48
C PRO A 262 -1.05 3.52 10.46
N ALA A 263 -1.27 3.72 11.75
CA ALA A 263 -0.40 3.33 12.85
C ALA A 263 -1.24 3.16 14.12
N ASP A 264 -0.72 2.47 15.13
CA ASP A 264 -1.42 2.38 16.42
C ASP A 264 -1.22 3.71 17.17
N GLY A 265 -2.27 4.21 17.82
CA GLY A 265 -2.25 5.55 18.39
C GLY A 265 -3.29 5.82 19.46
N LEU A 266 -3.20 7.05 19.97
CA LEU A 266 -4.11 7.58 20.98
C LEU A 266 -4.91 8.77 20.42
N PHE A 267 -6.18 8.84 20.77
CA PHE A 267 -7.07 9.95 20.46
C PHE A 267 -6.63 11.21 21.22
N LEU A 268 -6.27 12.27 20.51
CA LEU A 268 -5.89 13.55 21.11
C LEU A 268 -7.10 14.46 21.30
N ASP A 269 -7.74 14.78 20.18
CA ASP A 269 -8.88 15.69 20.11
C ASP A 269 -9.75 15.32 18.92
N GLY A 270 -11.03 15.65 18.95
CA GLY A 270 -11.98 15.27 17.92
C GLY A 270 -13.41 15.25 18.42
N HIS A 271 -14.32 14.99 17.50
CA HIS A 271 -15.75 14.99 17.80
C HIS A 271 -16.43 13.77 17.19
N SER A 272 -17.14 13.02 18.03
CA SER A 272 -18.00 11.89 17.66
C SER A 272 -17.29 10.86 16.77
N LEU A 273 -16.03 10.52 17.07
CA LEU A 273 -15.26 9.58 16.27
C LEU A 273 -15.80 8.17 16.45
N GLN A 274 -16.16 7.54 15.33
CA GLN A 274 -16.57 6.14 15.27
C GLN A 274 -15.63 5.38 14.33
N VAL A 275 -15.18 4.21 14.78
CA VAL A 275 -14.21 3.38 14.05
C VAL A 275 -14.80 1.99 13.86
N ASP A 276 -14.57 1.46 12.67
CA ASP A 276 -14.90 0.08 12.28
C ASP A 276 -13.65 -0.80 12.46
N GLU A 277 -13.69 -1.67 13.49
CA GLU A 277 -12.64 -2.63 13.82
C GLU A 277 -12.83 -3.99 13.10
N SER A 278 -13.81 -4.15 12.21
CA SER A 278 -14.13 -5.43 11.54
C SER A 278 -12.97 -6.06 10.80
N SER A 279 -12.06 -5.26 10.25
CA SER A 279 -10.86 -5.74 9.56
C SER A 279 -9.86 -6.45 10.49
N MET A 280 -9.98 -6.22 11.81
CA MET A 280 -9.14 -6.79 12.85
C MET A 280 -9.88 -7.85 13.69
N THR A 281 -11.09 -7.55 14.14
CA THR A 281 -11.86 -8.40 15.06
C THR A 281 -12.85 -9.31 14.35
N GLY A 282 -13.22 -9.00 13.11
CA GLY A 282 -14.31 -9.66 12.39
C GLY A 282 -15.72 -9.23 12.84
N GLU A 283 -15.82 -8.36 13.84
CA GLU A 283 -17.07 -7.81 14.36
C GLU A 283 -17.39 -6.48 13.68
N SER A 284 -18.61 -6.32 13.17
CA SER A 284 -19.03 -5.17 12.34
C SER A 284 -19.60 -3.98 13.11
N ASP A 285 -19.49 -3.97 14.44
CA ASP A 285 -20.06 -2.90 15.26
C ASP A 285 -19.12 -1.68 15.30
N HIS A 286 -19.70 -0.50 15.12
CA HIS A 286 -18.97 0.77 15.20
C HIS A 286 -18.64 1.09 16.67
N LEU A 287 -17.36 1.30 16.96
CA LEU A 287 -16.90 1.66 18.29
C LEU A 287 -16.67 3.17 18.36
N GLU A 288 -17.23 3.78 19.39
CA GLU A 288 -16.99 5.19 19.69
C GLU A 288 -15.63 5.35 20.40
N VAL A 289 -14.83 6.28 19.89
CA VAL A 289 -13.49 6.60 20.39
C VAL A 289 -13.54 7.98 21.00
N ASN A 290 -13.23 8.08 22.28
CA ASN A 290 -13.33 9.30 23.08
C ASN A 290 -12.19 9.35 24.11
N SER A 291 -11.75 10.55 24.51
CA SER A 291 -10.65 10.73 25.45
C SER A 291 -10.85 10.08 26.83
N SER A 292 -12.10 9.89 27.28
CA SER A 292 -12.44 9.46 28.64
C SER A 292 -12.67 7.95 28.80
N GLN A 293 -13.20 7.27 27.78
CA GLN A 293 -13.58 5.86 27.88
C GLN A 293 -12.69 4.95 27.04
N ASN A 294 -12.42 5.33 25.79
CA ASN A 294 -11.69 4.51 24.83
C ASN A 294 -10.87 5.40 23.90
N PRO A 295 -9.67 5.84 24.33
CA PRO A 295 -8.81 6.68 23.52
C PRO A 295 -7.92 5.90 22.54
N PHE A 296 -8.15 4.60 22.34
CA PHE A 296 -7.24 3.73 21.59
C PHE A 296 -7.65 3.58 20.13
N LEU A 297 -6.67 3.72 19.23
CA LEU A 297 -6.84 3.59 17.78
C LEU A 297 -5.85 2.55 17.26
N PHE A 298 -6.35 1.55 16.54
CA PHE A 298 -5.52 0.52 15.93
C PHE A 298 -5.26 0.78 14.46
N SER A 299 -4.04 0.51 14.03
CA SER A 299 -3.65 0.44 12.63
C SER A 299 -4.55 -0.55 11.88
N GLY A 300 -4.94 -0.18 10.67
CA GLY A 300 -5.71 -1.04 9.77
C GLY A 300 -7.23 -0.88 9.89
N THR A 301 -7.74 -0.31 10.99
CA THR A 301 -9.18 0.00 11.17
C THR A 301 -9.60 1.17 10.27
N LYS A 302 -10.90 1.31 10.05
CA LYS A 302 -11.45 2.36 9.18
C LYS A 302 -12.29 3.34 9.99
N VAL A 303 -12.14 4.62 9.71
CA VAL A 303 -12.98 5.66 10.32
C VAL A 303 -14.37 5.61 9.69
N ALA A 304 -15.38 5.29 10.49
CA ALA A 304 -16.77 5.18 10.06
C ALA A 304 -17.50 6.53 10.10
N ASP A 305 -17.30 7.32 11.15
CA ASP A 305 -17.88 8.67 11.30
C ASP A 305 -17.00 9.56 12.18
N GLY A 306 -17.20 10.88 12.11
CA GLY A 306 -16.50 11.87 12.92
C GLY A 306 -15.14 12.31 12.38
N TYR A 307 -14.44 13.09 13.22
CA TYR A 307 -13.11 13.63 12.95
C TYR A 307 -12.25 13.52 14.19
N ALA A 308 -10.97 13.18 14.02
CA ALA A 308 -10.03 13.12 15.13
C ALA A 308 -8.60 13.46 14.74
N LEU A 309 -7.89 14.01 15.71
CA LEU A 309 -6.44 14.06 15.78
C LEU A 309 -5.96 12.85 16.59
N MET A 310 -5.03 12.10 16.03
CA MET A 310 -4.46 10.92 16.66
C MET A 310 -2.96 11.14 16.87
N LEU A 311 -2.45 10.80 18.05
CA LEU A 311 -1.02 10.67 18.30
C LEU A 311 -0.54 9.27 17.92
N ALA A 312 0.40 9.17 16.99
CA ALA A 312 1.04 7.90 16.66
C ALA A 312 1.89 7.40 17.84
N THR A 313 1.64 6.20 18.33
CA THR A 313 2.39 5.59 19.45
C THR A 313 3.28 4.45 19.00
N SER A 314 2.82 3.65 18.03
CA SER A 314 3.56 2.51 17.50
C SER A 314 3.38 2.41 15.99
N VAL A 315 4.48 2.09 15.29
CA VAL A 315 4.54 2.02 13.82
C VAL A 315 5.11 0.68 13.34
N GLY A 316 4.78 0.30 12.11
CA GLY A 316 5.39 -0.84 11.42
C GLY A 316 5.16 -2.18 12.12
N MET A 317 6.25 -2.90 12.41
CA MET A 317 6.19 -4.24 13.03
C MET A 317 5.73 -4.23 14.50
N ASN A 318 5.69 -3.05 15.13
CA ASN A 318 5.24 -2.89 16.51
C ASN A 318 3.72 -2.80 16.63
N THR A 319 3.01 -2.61 15.51
CA THR A 319 1.55 -2.63 15.50
C THR A 319 1.00 -4.05 15.35
N THR A 320 -0.21 -4.26 15.87
CA THR A 320 -0.94 -5.54 15.70
C THR A 320 -1.18 -5.87 14.23
N TRP A 321 -1.59 -4.87 13.44
CA TRP A 321 -1.78 -4.97 12.00
C TRP A 321 -0.48 -5.32 11.25
N GLY A 322 0.64 -4.70 11.61
CA GLY A 322 1.94 -4.98 10.99
C GLY A 322 2.38 -6.44 11.17
N GLN A 323 2.12 -7.01 12.35
CA GLN A 323 2.38 -8.41 12.64
C GLN A 323 1.48 -9.33 11.80
N MET A 324 0.17 -9.06 11.76
CA MET A 324 -0.81 -9.80 10.96
C MET A 324 -0.47 -9.75 9.46
N MET A 325 -0.20 -8.56 8.92
CA MET A 325 0.16 -8.37 7.51
C MET A 325 1.49 -9.04 7.14
N SER A 326 2.45 -9.13 8.06
CA SER A 326 3.71 -9.85 7.82
C SER A 326 3.50 -11.36 7.64
N GLN A 327 2.47 -11.93 8.28
CA GLN A 327 2.10 -13.35 8.13
C GLN A 327 1.36 -13.58 6.81
N ILE A 328 0.34 -12.77 6.52
CA ILE A 328 -0.47 -12.86 5.28
C ILE A 328 0.39 -12.64 4.03
N SER A 329 1.34 -11.70 4.09
CA SER A 329 2.21 -11.39 2.94
C SER A 329 3.13 -12.55 2.51
N ARG A 330 3.23 -13.64 3.30
CA ARG A 330 4.00 -14.84 2.92
C ARG A 330 3.28 -15.71 1.89
N ASP A 331 1.95 -15.59 1.76
CA ASP A 331 1.11 -16.47 0.92
C ASP A 331 0.58 -15.84 -0.39
N ASN A 332 0.99 -14.61 -0.73
CA ASN A 332 0.35 -13.81 -1.79
C ASN A 332 0.71 -14.15 -3.26
N SER A 333 1.16 -15.37 -3.59
CA SER A 333 1.32 -15.76 -5.00
C SER A 333 0.01 -16.28 -5.59
N GLU A 334 -1.00 -15.43 -5.73
CA GLU A 334 -2.23 -15.76 -6.48
C GLU A 334 -1.89 -15.89 -7.98
N GLN A 335 -2.18 -17.05 -8.58
CA GLN A 335 -2.02 -17.27 -10.02
C GLN A 335 -3.12 -16.56 -10.82
N THR A 336 -2.83 -16.16 -12.06
CA THR A 336 -3.87 -15.56 -12.93
C THR A 336 -4.81 -16.63 -13.50
N PRO A 337 -6.05 -16.27 -13.89
CA PRO A 337 -6.96 -17.21 -14.55
C PRO A 337 -6.37 -17.83 -15.84
N LEU A 338 -5.66 -17.06 -16.66
CA LEU A 338 -4.96 -17.52 -17.86
C LEU A 338 -3.84 -18.49 -17.49
N GLN A 339 -3.02 -18.17 -16.48
CA GLN A 339 -1.98 -19.09 -15.99
C GLN A 339 -2.60 -20.42 -15.56
N THR A 340 -3.73 -20.40 -14.86
CA THR A 340 -4.44 -21.62 -14.45
C THR A 340 -4.90 -22.45 -15.65
N ARG A 341 -5.45 -21.80 -16.69
CA ARG A 341 -5.88 -22.49 -17.92
C ARG A 341 -4.69 -23.04 -18.72
N LEU A 342 -3.60 -22.29 -18.83
CA LEU A 342 -2.38 -22.73 -19.51
C LEU A 342 -1.67 -23.84 -18.76
N ASN A 343 -1.69 -23.84 -17.43
CA ASN A 343 -1.16 -24.94 -16.62
C ASN A 343 -1.97 -26.23 -16.84
N LYS A 344 -3.30 -26.14 -16.98
CA LYS A 344 -4.14 -27.28 -17.36
C LYS A 344 -3.78 -27.80 -18.76
N LEU A 345 -3.60 -26.92 -19.74
CA LEU A 345 -3.17 -27.30 -21.09
C LEU A 345 -1.79 -27.96 -21.08
N THR A 346 -0.82 -27.35 -20.40
CA THR A 346 0.56 -27.86 -20.25
C THR A 346 0.55 -29.24 -19.59
N SER A 347 -0.27 -29.45 -18.56
CA SER A 347 -0.43 -30.76 -17.92
C SER A 347 -1.02 -31.81 -18.88
N SER A 348 -2.02 -31.44 -19.68
CA SER A 348 -2.60 -32.35 -20.68
C SER A 348 -1.60 -32.71 -21.77
N ILE A 349 -0.87 -31.74 -22.31
CA ILE A 349 0.19 -31.96 -23.30
C ILE A 349 1.28 -32.85 -22.70
N GLY A 350 1.70 -32.59 -21.45
CA GLY A 350 2.69 -33.40 -20.75
C GLY A 350 2.25 -34.86 -20.57
N LYS A 351 0.98 -35.13 -20.25
CA LYS A 351 0.44 -36.50 -20.14
C LYS A 351 0.45 -37.23 -21.49
N VAL A 352 0.07 -36.55 -22.57
CA VAL A 352 0.11 -37.11 -23.92
C VAL A 352 1.55 -37.35 -24.36
N GLY A 353 2.44 -36.37 -24.14
CA GLY A 353 3.87 -36.49 -24.43
C GLY A 353 4.52 -37.65 -23.68
N LEU A 354 4.20 -37.83 -22.39
CA LEU A 354 4.67 -38.98 -21.60
C LEU A 354 4.16 -40.31 -22.14
N ALA A 355 2.89 -40.39 -22.54
CA ALA A 355 2.32 -41.61 -23.12
C ALA A 355 2.99 -41.98 -24.45
N VAL A 356 3.24 -40.99 -25.32
CA VAL A 356 3.93 -41.20 -26.60
C VAL A 356 5.39 -41.58 -26.37
N ALA A 357 6.11 -40.90 -25.48
CA ALA A 357 7.50 -41.22 -25.14
C ALA A 357 7.62 -42.64 -24.57
N PHE A 358 6.70 -43.04 -23.69
CA PHE A 358 6.64 -44.40 -23.15
C PHE A 358 6.37 -45.44 -24.25
N LEU A 359 5.43 -45.16 -25.16
CA LEU A 359 5.13 -46.05 -26.27
C LEU A 359 6.33 -46.22 -27.20
N VAL A 360 7.01 -45.13 -27.57
CA VAL A 360 8.22 -45.15 -28.40
C VAL A 360 9.34 -45.94 -27.69
N LEU A 361 9.56 -45.70 -26.40
CA LEU A 361 10.53 -46.44 -25.60
C LEU A 361 10.28 -47.95 -25.65
N VAL A 362 9.03 -48.38 -25.44
CA VAL A 362 8.64 -49.79 -25.50
C VAL A 362 8.86 -50.37 -26.90
N VAL A 363 8.47 -49.64 -27.95
CA VAL A 363 8.65 -50.09 -29.34
C VAL A 363 10.13 -50.22 -29.71
N LEU A 364 10.97 -49.26 -29.32
CA LEU A 364 12.41 -49.30 -29.58
C LEU A 364 13.10 -50.41 -28.78
N LEU A 365 12.73 -50.62 -27.52
CA LEU A 365 13.23 -51.74 -26.72
C LEU A 365 12.84 -53.09 -27.33
N VAL A 366 11.57 -53.26 -27.72
CA VAL A 366 11.12 -54.50 -28.37
C VAL A 366 11.86 -54.73 -29.68
N ARG A 367 12.02 -53.70 -30.52
CA ARG A 367 12.78 -53.81 -31.78
C ARG A 367 14.25 -54.18 -31.55
N TYR A 368 14.88 -53.57 -30.55
CA TYR A 368 16.26 -53.86 -30.16
C TYR A 368 16.41 -55.32 -29.72
N PHE A 369 15.60 -55.79 -28.76
CA PHE A 369 15.67 -57.18 -28.28
C PHE A 369 15.21 -58.24 -29.30
N THR A 370 14.40 -57.86 -30.29
CA THR A 370 13.97 -58.77 -31.38
C THR A 370 15.05 -58.89 -32.48
N GLY A 371 16.13 -58.11 -32.44
CA GLY A 371 17.21 -58.15 -33.44
C GLY A 371 16.83 -57.52 -34.78
N ASN A 372 15.78 -56.69 -34.81
CA ASN A 372 15.31 -55.98 -36.01
C ASN A 372 15.95 -54.59 -36.18
N THR A 373 16.87 -54.20 -35.30
CA THR A 373 17.65 -52.96 -35.43
C THR A 373 18.98 -53.27 -36.12
N THR A 374 19.28 -52.52 -37.18
CA THR A 374 20.50 -52.65 -37.97
C THR A 374 21.36 -51.40 -37.82
N ASP A 375 22.65 -51.59 -37.52
CA ASP A 375 23.68 -50.55 -37.45
C ASP A 375 23.90 -49.88 -38.83
N GLU A 376 24.64 -48.76 -38.89
CA GLU A 376 25.00 -48.02 -40.12
C GLU A 376 25.67 -48.91 -41.18
N ASN A 377 26.28 -50.01 -40.73
CA ASN A 377 26.93 -51.03 -41.58
C ASN A 377 25.99 -52.17 -42.02
N GLY A 378 24.69 -52.10 -41.70
CA GLY A 378 23.68 -53.11 -42.05
C GLY A 378 23.70 -54.38 -41.19
N ASN A 379 24.48 -54.39 -40.10
CA ASN A 379 24.61 -55.54 -39.20
C ASN A 379 23.59 -55.47 -38.06
N GLN A 380 23.07 -56.61 -37.60
CA GLN A 380 22.14 -56.68 -36.47
C GLN A 380 22.84 -56.25 -35.17
N GLU A 381 22.34 -55.20 -34.52
CA GLU A 381 22.91 -54.66 -33.27
C GLU A 381 22.79 -55.64 -32.10
N TYR A 382 21.69 -56.39 -32.05
CA TYR A 382 21.45 -57.41 -31.03
C TYR A 382 21.52 -58.81 -31.63
N ASN A 383 22.59 -59.54 -31.33
CA ASN A 383 22.75 -60.95 -31.65
C ASN A 383 23.08 -61.70 -30.37
N GLY A 384 22.08 -62.40 -29.80
CA GLY A 384 22.06 -62.93 -28.42
C GLY A 384 23.18 -63.92 -28.03
N SER A 385 24.19 -64.14 -28.88
CA SER A 385 25.38 -64.94 -28.60
C SER A 385 26.72 -64.20 -28.73
N LYS A 386 26.75 -62.98 -29.28
CA LYS A 386 28.01 -62.25 -29.60
C LYS A 386 28.08 -60.79 -29.11
N THR A 387 27.01 -60.26 -28.53
CA THR A 387 26.98 -58.88 -28.02
C THR A 387 27.63 -58.77 -26.64
N LYS A 388 28.47 -57.75 -26.45
CA LYS A 388 29.03 -57.46 -25.12
C LYS A 388 27.98 -56.75 -24.28
N VAL A 389 28.06 -56.93 -22.95
CA VAL A 389 27.15 -56.28 -21.99
C VAL A 389 27.27 -54.76 -22.07
N ASP A 390 28.46 -54.24 -22.38
CA ASP A 390 28.71 -52.80 -22.53
C ASP A 390 27.92 -52.21 -23.72
N ASP A 391 27.93 -52.88 -24.88
CA ASP A 391 27.21 -52.46 -26.09
C ASP A 391 25.68 -52.43 -25.87
N ILE A 392 25.16 -53.41 -25.09
CA ILE A 392 23.74 -53.47 -24.71
C ILE A 392 23.36 -52.29 -23.83
N VAL A 393 24.20 -51.94 -22.86
CA VAL A 393 23.95 -50.81 -21.97
C VAL A 393 23.99 -49.50 -22.74
N ASN A 394 24.93 -49.33 -23.67
CA ASN A 394 25.04 -48.13 -24.50
C ASN A 394 23.80 -47.92 -25.39
N ALA A 395 23.34 -48.97 -26.08
CA ALA A 395 22.14 -48.90 -26.90
C ALA A 395 20.88 -48.59 -26.07
N VAL A 396 20.73 -49.21 -24.90
CA VAL A 396 19.60 -48.93 -24.00
C VAL A 396 19.65 -47.50 -23.47
N VAL A 397 20.83 -46.97 -23.14
CA VAL A 397 21.00 -45.57 -22.70
C VAL A 397 20.63 -44.60 -23.83
N GLY A 398 20.99 -44.89 -25.08
CA GLY A 398 20.55 -44.13 -26.26
C GLY A 398 19.03 -44.13 -26.43
N ILE A 399 18.40 -45.30 -26.38
CA ILE A 399 16.94 -45.46 -26.48
C ILE A 399 16.21 -44.69 -25.36
N VAL A 400 16.76 -44.70 -24.13
CA VAL A 400 16.22 -43.92 -23.00
C VAL A 400 16.42 -42.42 -23.21
N ALA A 401 17.59 -42.00 -23.74
CA ALA A 401 17.85 -40.60 -24.07
C ALA A 401 16.86 -40.09 -25.13
N ASP A 402 16.56 -40.87 -26.17
CA ASP A 402 15.56 -40.54 -27.19
C ASP A 402 14.15 -40.37 -26.59
N ALA A 403 13.74 -41.24 -25.67
CA ALA A 403 12.47 -41.09 -24.98
C ALA A 403 12.43 -39.81 -24.11
N VAL A 404 13.53 -39.46 -23.46
CA VAL A 404 13.64 -38.23 -22.65
C VAL A 404 13.62 -36.99 -23.54
N THR A 405 14.27 -36.99 -24.71
CA THR A 405 14.23 -35.84 -25.63
C THR A 405 12.81 -35.56 -26.11
N ILE A 406 12.01 -36.60 -26.39
CA ILE A 406 10.58 -36.45 -26.72
C ILE A 406 9.82 -35.74 -25.59
N ILE A 407 10.05 -36.12 -24.32
CA ILE A 407 9.40 -35.49 -23.17
C ILE A 407 9.77 -34.00 -23.06
N VAL A 408 11.04 -33.67 -23.24
CA VAL A 408 11.56 -32.29 -23.15
C VAL A 408 11.00 -31.42 -24.27
N VAL A 409 10.91 -31.95 -25.50
CA VAL A 409 10.29 -31.25 -26.63
C VAL A 409 8.78 -31.08 -26.43
N ALA A 410 8.12 -32.05 -25.78
CA ALA A 410 6.68 -32.04 -25.56
C ALA A 410 6.23 -31.06 -24.47
N ILE A 411 7.05 -30.75 -23.46
CA ILE A 411 6.65 -29.86 -22.35
C ILE A 411 7.05 -28.41 -22.68
N PRO A 412 6.09 -27.50 -22.97
CA PRO A 412 6.39 -26.11 -23.28
C PRO A 412 6.66 -25.28 -22.02
N GLU A 413 7.85 -25.44 -21.42
CA GLU A 413 8.28 -24.71 -20.22
C GLU A 413 8.25 -23.18 -20.39
N GLY A 414 8.38 -22.69 -21.63
CA GLY A 414 8.33 -21.27 -21.96
C GLY A 414 6.94 -20.63 -21.93
N LEU A 415 5.86 -21.43 -21.93
CA LEU A 415 4.49 -20.91 -22.08
C LEU A 415 4.03 -20.10 -20.86
N PRO A 416 4.17 -20.57 -19.60
CA PRO A 416 3.82 -19.77 -18.42
C PRO A 416 4.73 -18.53 -18.26
N LEU A 417 6.00 -18.65 -18.68
CA LEU A 417 6.97 -17.57 -18.64
C LEU A 417 6.60 -16.44 -19.61
N ALA A 418 6.23 -16.79 -20.84
CA ALA A 418 5.85 -15.84 -21.89
C ALA A 418 4.64 -15.00 -21.47
N VAL A 419 3.63 -15.62 -20.85
CA VAL A 419 2.46 -14.91 -20.33
C VAL A 419 2.84 -13.94 -19.22
N THR A 420 3.63 -14.38 -18.25
CA THR A 420 3.98 -13.54 -17.10
C THR A 420 4.88 -12.36 -17.52
N LEU A 421 5.75 -12.55 -18.51
CA LEU A 421 6.55 -11.47 -19.09
C LEU A 421 5.69 -10.48 -19.88
N THR A 422 4.74 -10.97 -20.69
CA THR A 422 3.82 -10.13 -21.45
C THR A 422 2.94 -9.30 -20.51
N LEU A 423 2.41 -9.91 -19.44
CA LEU A 423 1.66 -9.22 -18.40
C LEU A 423 2.51 -8.16 -17.69
N ALA A 424 3.77 -8.46 -17.33
CA ALA A 424 4.67 -7.50 -16.72
C ALA A 424 4.96 -6.30 -17.63
N TYR A 425 5.15 -6.54 -18.93
CA TYR A 425 5.31 -5.47 -19.92
C TYR A 425 4.05 -4.62 -20.07
N SER A 426 2.87 -5.26 -20.18
CA SER A 426 1.58 -4.58 -20.25
C SER A 426 1.32 -3.73 -19.00
N MET A 427 1.63 -4.23 -17.80
CA MET A 427 1.53 -3.44 -16.56
C MET A 427 2.46 -2.22 -16.56
N LYS A 428 3.70 -2.37 -17.05
CA LYS A 428 4.63 -1.24 -17.15
C LYS A 428 4.06 -0.13 -18.06
N ARG A 429 3.43 -0.52 -19.17
CA ARG A 429 2.74 0.42 -20.07
C ARG A 429 1.53 1.06 -19.39
N MET A 430 0.65 0.26 -18.77
CA MET A 430 -0.51 0.78 -18.02
C MET A 430 -0.11 1.76 -16.93
N MET A 431 0.99 1.49 -16.22
CA MET A 431 1.48 2.40 -15.18
C MET A 431 1.98 3.73 -15.75
N ALA A 432 2.58 3.73 -16.95
CA ALA A 432 2.92 4.98 -17.65
C ALA A 432 1.65 5.79 -17.98
N ASP A 433 0.56 5.11 -18.30
CA ASP A 433 -0.78 5.68 -18.53
C ASP A 433 -1.55 5.98 -17.21
N GLN A 434 -0.85 6.02 -16.06
CA GLN A 434 -1.43 6.24 -14.72
C GLN A 434 -2.43 5.17 -14.25
N ALA A 435 -2.53 4.03 -14.93
CA ALA A 435 -3.34 2.88 -14.54
C ALA A 435 -2.49 1.87 -13.75
N MET A 436 -2.58 1.92 -12.42
CA MET A 436 -1.77 1.09 -11.53
C MET A 436 -2.43 -0.26 -11.24
N VAL A 437 -1.82 -1.34 -11.71
CA VAL A 437 -2.29 -2.72 -11.47
C VAL A 437 -1.66 -3.28 -10.19
N ARG A 438 -2.47 -3.49 -9.15
CA ARG A 438 -2.00 -4.05 -7.86
C ARG A 438 -1.86 -5.58 -7.87
N LYS A 439 -2.75 -6.26 -8.58
CA LYS A 439 -2.77 -7.72 -8.74
C LYS A 439 -2.62 -8.08 -10.23
N LEU A 440 -1.69 -8.98 -10.54
CA LEU A 440 -1.45 -9.45 -11.92
C LEU A 440 -2.72 -10.00 -12.59
N SER A 441 -3.52 -10.75 -11.82
CA SER A 441 -4.79 -11.33 -12.27
C SER A 441 -5.82 -10.27 -12.69
N ALA A 442 -5.80 -9.08 -12.08
CA ALA A 442 -6.77 -8.03 -12.35
C ALA A 442 -6.69 -7.50 -13.80
N CYS A 443 -5.49 -7.46 -14.38
CA CYS A 443 -5.29 -7.04 -15.77
C CYS A 443 -6.09 -7.93 -16.74
N GLU A 444 -6.06 -9.23 -16.52
CA GLU A 444 -6.77 -10.20 -17.35
C GLU A 444 -8.28 -10.18 -17.08
N THR A 445 -8.66 -10.13 -15.80
CA THR A 445 -10.06 -10.05 -15.39
C THR A 445 -10.75 -8.83 -15.97
N MET A 446 -10.08 -7.67 -16.01
CA MET A 446 -10.63 -6.44 -16.57
C MET A 446 -10.92 -6.56 -18.07
N GLY A 447 -10.10 -7.30 -18.82
CA GLY A 447 -10.35 -7.58 -20.24
C GLY A 447 -11.58 -8.45 -20.51
N SER A 448 -12.09 -9.14 -19.48
CA SER A 448 -13.31 -9.95 -19.54
C SER A 448 -14.50 -9.30 -18.85
N ALA A 449 -14.39 -8.02 -18.45
CA ALA A 449 -15.44 -7.33 -17.72
C ALA A 449 -16.64 -7.05 -18.63
N THR A 450 -17.83 -7.50 -18.23
CA THR A 450 -19.10 -7.24 -18.93
C THR A 450 -19.92 -6.14 -18.27
N THR A 451 -19.61 -5.80 -17.02
CA THR A 451 -20.29 -4.76 -16.25
C THR A 451 -19.29 -4.07 -15.33
N ILE A 452 -19.28 -2.73 -15.38
CA ILE A 452 -18.50 -1.88 -14.48
C ILE A 452 -19.46 -1.24 -13.49
N CYS A 453 -19.30 -1.59 -12.22
CA CYS A 453 -19.96 -0.91 -11.11
C CYS A 453 -19.02 0.19 -10.62
N THR A 454 -19.38 1.45 -10.84
CA THR A 454 -18.56 2.60 -10.45
C THR A 454 -19.23 3.37 -9.32
N ASP A 455 -18.43 3.82 -8.36
CA ASP A 455 -18.85 4.87 -7.44
C ASP A 455 -18.97 6.19 -8.21
N LYS A 456 -19.74 7.14 -7.68
CA LYS A 456 -19.86 8.49 -8.19
C LYS A 456 -18.72 9.36 -7.69
N THR A 457 -18.61 9.50 -6.37
CA THR A 457 -17.76 10.50 -5.72
C THR A 457 -16.29 10.14 -5.88
N GLY A 458 -15.50 11.03 -6.49
CA GLY A 458 -14.07 10.83 -6.73
C GLY A 458 -13.69 9.84 -7.82
N THR A 459 -14.66 9.09 -8.36
CA THR A 459 -14.43 8.23 -9.54
C THR A 459 -14.94 8.94 -10.80
N LEU A 460 -16.24 9.17 -10.91
CA LEU A 460 -16.82 9.92 -12.05
C LEU A 460 -16.63 11.43 -11.90
N THR A 461 -16.56 11.89 -10.65
CA THR A 461 -16.36 13.29 -10.30
C THR A 461 -14.93 13.57 -9.84
N GLU A 462 -14.52 14.83 -9.88
CA GLU A 462 -13.17 15.24 -9.48
C GLU A 462 -12.92 15.10 -7.97
N ASN A 463 -13.98 14.95 -7.16
CA ASN A 463 -13.96 15.12 -5.70
C ASN A 463 -13.35 16.47 -5.31
N ARG A 464 -13.60 17.46 -6.16
CA ARG A 464 -13.20 18.86 -5.99
C ARG A 464 -14.46 19.67 -6.00
N MET A 465 -15.15 19.63 -4.86
CA MET A 465 -16.34 20.41 -4.62
C MET A 465 -16.06 21.88 -4.93
N LYS A 466 -16.96 22.52 -5.66
CA LYS A 466 -16.94 23.95 -5.96
C LYS A 466 -18.28 24.57 -5.63
N VAL A 467 -18.26 25.76 -5.06
CA VAL A 467 -19.46 26.60 -4.99
C VAL A 467 -19.80 27.03 -6.41
N THR A 468 -21.06 26.87 -6.82
CA THR A 468 -21.53 27.19 -8.18
C THR A 468 -22.73 28.14 -8.18
N LYS A 469 -23.51 28.14 -7.10
CA LYS A 469 -24.62 29.06 -6.90
C LYS A 469 -24.61 29.56 -5.47
N PHE A 470 -24.83 30.84 -5.29
CA PHE A 470 -25.08 31.45 -4.00
C PHE A 470 -26.41 32.18 -4.07
N TRP A 471 -27.26 32.00 -3.06
CA TRP A 471 -28.55 32.66 -2.93
C TRP A 471 -28.59 33.40 -1.61
N LEU A 472 -29.02 34.65 -1.71
CA LEU A 472 -29.21 35.51 -0.56
C LEU A 472 -30.67 35.98 -0.56
N GLY A 473 -31.40 35.58 0.47
CA GLY A 473 -32.86 35.65 0.44
C GLY A 473 -33.43 34.91 -0.77
N LYS A 474 -34.22 35.59 -1.59
CA LYS A 474 -34.93 35.01 -2.75
C LYS A 474 -34.24 35.24 -4.09
N GLU A 475 -33.04 35.81 -4.09
CA GLU A 475 -32.34 36.19 -5.31
C GLU A 475 -31.00 35.45 -5.43
N PRO A 476 -30.65 34.94 -6.62
CA PRO A 476 -29.34 34.39 -6.88
C PRO A 476 -28.32 35.53 -6.97
N VAL A 477 -27.16 35.33 -6.35
CA VAL A 477 -25.99 36.21 -6.47
C VAL A 477 -25.05 35.57 -7.49
N ASN A 478 -24.68 36.31 -8.54
CA ASN A 478 -23.77 35.81 -9.57
C ASN A 478 -22.31 35.78 -9.07
N GLU A 479 -21.49 34.96 -9.72
CA GLU A 479 -20.05 34.87 -9.45
C GLU A 479 -19.37 36.25 -9.64
N GLY A 480 -18.67 36.73 -8.61
CA GLY A 480 -17.98 38.03 -8.62
C GLY A 480 -18.81 39.23 -8.14
N ASP A 481 -20.12 39.09 -7.95
CA ASP A 481 -21.01 40.17 -7.49
C ASP A 481 -21.15 40.26 -5.97
N ALA A 482 -20.16 39.76 -5.21
CA ALA A 482 -20.16 39.82 -3.74
C ALA A 482 -20.29 41.27 -3.20
N SER A 483 -19.91 42.27 -4.00
CA SER A 483 -20.10 43.70 -3.69
C SER A 483 -21.55 44.19 -3.71
N SER A 484 -22.49 43.42 -4.26
CA SER A 484 -23.93 43.76 -4.27
C SER A 484 -24.63 43.44 -2.94
N VAL A 485 -23.96 42.72 -2.03
CA VAL A 485 -24.50 42.27 -0.75
C VAL A 485 -24.07 43.22 0.37
N SER A 486 -24.98 43.45 1.33
CA SER A 486 -24.67 44.22 2.54
C SER A 486 -23.42 43.66 3.27
N PRO A 487 -22.43 44.52 3.62
CA PRO A 487 -21.18 44.09 4.24
C PRO A 487 -21.38 43.40 5.61
N ASN A 488 -22.48 43.73 6.30
CA ASN A 488 -22.82 43.08 7.57
C ASN A 488 -23.16 41.60 7.37
N VAL A 489 -23.88 41.24 6.31
CA VAL A 489 -24.27 39.85 6.02
C VAL A 489 -23.05 39.05 5.57
N ILE A 490 -22.18 39.64 4.75
CA ILE A 490 -20.90 39.02 4.36
C ILE A 490 -20.06 38.71 5.60
N LYS A 491 -19.96 39.65 6.54
CA LYS A 491 -19.21 39.46 7.78
C LYS A 491 -19.77 38.32 8.62
N LEU A 492 -21.10 38.21 8.75
CA LEU A 492 -21.74 37.09 9.45
C LEU A 492 -21.48 35.75 8.75
N ILE A 493 -21.49 35.70 7.43
CA ILE A 493 -21.14 34.50 6.66
C ILE A 493 -19.66 34.15 6.86
N GLN A 494 -18.76 35.12 6.84
CA GLN A 494 -17.32 34.92 7.11
C GLN A 494 -17.08 34.37 8.52
N GLU A 495 -17.77 34.91 9.53
CA GLU A 495 -17.73 34.37 10.91
C GLU A 495 -18.20 32.91 10.95
N GLY A 496 -19.35 32.62 10.35
CA GLY A 496 -19.91 31.27 10.29
C GLY A 496 -19.00 30.29 9.54
N VAL A 497 -18.39 30.71 8.42
CA VAL A 497 -17.49 29.86 7.63
C VAL A 497 -16.16 29.62 8.34
N ALA A 498 -15.52 30.66 8.87
CA ALA A 498 -14.19 30.57 9.48
C ALA A 498 -14.20 29.82 10.82
N LEU A 499 -15.28 29.93 11.59
CA LEU A 499 -15.38 29.35 12.93
C LEU A 499 -16.10 27.99 12.95
N ASN A 500 -16.98 27.71 11.99
CA ASN A 500 -17.69 26.42 11.87
C ASN A 500 -17.02 25.50 10.84
N THR A 501 -15.69 25.47 10.83
CA THR A 501 -14.94 24.54 9.97
C THR A 501 -13.69 24.03 10.68
N THR A 502 -13.37 22.76 10.40
CA THR A 502 -12.11 22.14 10.83
C THR A 502 -10.97 22.41 9.84
N GLY A 503 -11.25 23.04 8.70
CA GLY A 503 -10.28 23.35 7.67
C GLY A 503 -9.28 24.43 8.10
N SER A 504 -8.19 24.54 7.35
CA SER A 504 -7.16 25.57 7.53
C SER A 504 -6.78 26.16 6.19
N VAL A 505 -6.45 27.44 6.20
CA VAL A 505 -6.00 28.18 5.02
C VAL A 505 -4.52 28.50 5.22
N TYR A 506 -3.67 28.04 4.32
CA TYR A 506 -2.25 28.36 4.34
C TYR A 506 -1.92 29.25 3.14
N ARG A 507 -1.34 30.41 3.41
CA ARG A 507 -0.88 31.36 2.40
C ARG A 507 0.65 31.38 2.44
N GLU A 508 1.27 30.81 1.41
CA GLU A 508 2.73 30.83 1.27
C GLU A 508 3.18 32.27 0.94
N THR A 509 4.27 32.73 1.57
CA THR A 509 4.74 34.13 1.48
C THR A 509 5.30 34.48 0.09
N SER A 510 5.47 33.49 -0.81
CA SER A 510 6.07 33.65 -2.13
C SER A 510 5.18 33.09 -3.26
N VAL A 511 4.30 33.93 -3.82
CA VAL A 511 3.66 33.84 -5.17
C VAL A 511 2.91 32.54 -5.56
N SER A 512 3.03 31.42 -4.85
CA SER A 512 2.24 30.19 -5.05
C SER A 512 0.91 30.28 -4.31
N GLY A 513 -0.13 29.76 -4.97
CA GLY A 513 -1.54 29.92 -4.58
C GLY A 513 -1.89 29.46 -3.16
N VAL A 514 -3.06 29.94 -2.70
CA VAL A 514 -3.61 29.61 -1.37
C VAL A 514 -3.93 28.12 -1.28
N GLU A 515 -3.41 27.45 -0.25
CA GLU A 515 -3.67 26.03 0.01
C GLU A 515 -4.81 25.88 1.03
N PHE A 516 -5.81 25.06 0.67
CA PHE A 516 -6.98 24.80 1.51
C PHE A 516 -6.98 23.36 2.03
N SER A 517 -7.02 23.21 3.35
CA SER A 517 -7.16 21.92 4.05
C SER A 517 -8.58 21.76 4.62
N GLY A 518 -9.05 20.51 4.80
CA GLY A 518 -10.39 20.19 5.31
C GLY A 518 -11.09 19.08 4.53
N SER A 519 -12.38 18.84 4.81
CA SER A 519 -13.23 17.99 3.96
C SER A 519 -13.47 18.65 2.58
N PRO A 520 -13.80 17.90 1.51
CA PRO A 520 -14.04 18.49 0.19
C PRO A 520 -15.05 19.64 0.21
N THR A 521 -16.14 19.47 0.96
CA THR A 521 -17.18 20.50 1.15
C THR A 521 -16.63 21.75 1.85
N GLU A 522 -15.86 21.59 2.92
CA GLU A 522 -15.26 22.72 3.64
C GLU A 522 -14.22 23.44 2.80
N LYS A 523 -13.38 22.70 2.05
CA LYS A 523 -12.42 23.29 1.11
C LYS A 523 -13.13 24.16 0.08
N ALA A 524 -14.27 23.72 -0.45
CA ALA A 524 -15.05 24.49 -1.41
C ALA A 524 -15.58 25.80 -0.82
N ILE A 525 -16.15 25.73 0.39
CA ILE A 525 -16.70 26.89 1.09
C ILE A 525 -15.59 27.86 1.52
N LEU A 526 -14.45 27.34 2.02
CA LEU A 526 -13.29 28.13 2.39
C LEU A 526 -12.67 28.82 1.18
N ALA A 527 -12.49 28.09 0.08
CA ALA A 527 -11.99 28.68 -1.17
C ALA A 527 -12.92 29.78 -1.67
N TRP A 528 -14.23 29.55 -1.63
CA TRP A 528 -15.23 30.55 -1.98
C TRP A 528 -15.16 31.80 -1.08
N ALA A 529 -15.14 31.62 0.25
CA ALA A 529 -15.08 32.75 1.18
C ALA A 529 -13.76 33.54 1.07
N VAL A 530 -12.62 32.87 0.87
CA VAL A 530 -11.31 33.54 0.75
C VAL A 530 -11.14 34.22 -0.61
N LEU A 531 -11.52 33.55 -1.71
CA LEU A 531 -11.26 34.05 -3.07
C LEU A 531 -12.33 35.03 -3.56
N GLU A 532 -13.61 34.79 -3.26
CA GLU A 532 -14.71 35.63 -3.76
C GLU A 532 -15.19 36.67 -2.74
N MET A 533 -15.09 36.38 -1.43
CA MET A 533 -15.51 37.30 -0.36
C MET A 533 -14.34 37.97 0.37
N ASN A 534 -13.10 37.77 -0.09
CA ASN A 534 -11.87 38.34 0.49
C ASN A 534 -11.74 38.13 2.01
N MET A 535 -12.14 36.94 2.50
CA MET A 535 -12.05 36.59 3.92
C MET A 535 -10.60 36.33 4.35
N ASP A 536 -10.20 36.91 5.48
CA ASP A 536 -8.99 36.51 6.22
C ASP A 536 -9.37 35.64 7.43
N MET A 537 -9.04 34.34 7.35
CA MET A 537 -9.41 33.37 8.39
C MET A 537 -8.73 33.67 9.74
N GLU A 538 -7.49 34.14 9.73
CA GLU A 538 -6.71 34.38 10.95
C GLU A 538 -7.18 35.65 11.65
N GLU A 539 -7.58 36.67 10.89
CA GLU A 539 -8.21 37.87 11.44
C GLU A 539 -9.52 37.53 12.16
N VAL A 540 -10.40 36.76 11.53
CA VAL A 540 -11.68 36.36 12.12
C VAL A 540 -11.47 35.52 13.38
N LYS A 541 -10.58 34.53 13.36
CA LYS A 541 -10.24 33.73 14.55
C LYS A 541 -9.68 34.56 15.70
N ARG A 542 -8.85 35.58 15.43
CA ARG A 542 -8.31 36.45 16.48
C ARG A 542 -9.36 37.37 17.08
N SER A 543 -10.37 37.76 16.29
CA SER A 543 -11.44 38.67 16.70
C SER A 543 -12.53 38.01 17.57
N CYS A 544 -12.61 36.67 17.56
CA CYS A 544 -13.63 35.91 18.26
C CYS A 544 -13.03 34.93 19.29
N ILE A 545 -13.85 34.52 20.27
CA ILE A 545 -13.55 33.44 21.22
C ILE A 545 -14.59 32.35 21.04
N ILE A 546 -14.17 31.13 20.76
CA ILE A 546 -15.09 29.99 20.61
C ILE A 546 -15.47 29.50 22.02
N LEU A 547 -16.77 29.45 22.30
CA LEU A 547 -17.30 28.98 23.58
C LEU A 547 -17.69 27.50 23.52
N HIS A 548 -18.37 27.09 22.44
CA HIS A 548 -18.84 25.73 22.26
C HIS A 548 -18.93 25.36 20.79
N VAL A 549 -18.57 24.13 20.43
CA VAL A 549 -18.63 23.60 19.05
C VAL A 549 -19.44 22.32 19.08
N GLU A 550 -20.42 22.24 18.18
CA GLU A 550 -21.12 21.00 17.88
C GLU A 550 -20.72 20.56 16.47
N ALA A 551 -19.92 19.49 16.41
CA ALA A 551 -19.44 18.96 15.15
C ALA A 551 -20.56 18.34 14.31
N PHE A 552 -20.27 18.17 13.02
CA PHE A 552 -21.21 17.54 12.10
C PHE A 552 -21.57 16.13 12.55
N ASN A 553 -22.87 15.89 12.72
CA ASN A 553 -23.40 14.57 13.03
C ASN A 553 -24.21 14.05 11.83
N SER A 554 -23.96 12.81 11.39
CA SER A 554 -24.66 12.19 10.25
C SER A 554 -26.19 12.12 10.43
N LYS A 555 -26.68 12.03 11.67
CA LYS A 555 -28.12 12.05 12.00
C LYS A 555 -28.71 13.46 11.89
N LYS A 556 -28.02 14.48 12.41
CA LYS A 556 -28.50 15.89 12.40
C LYS A 556 -28.24 16.59 11.06
N LYS A 557 -27.20 16.18 10.32
CA LYS A 557 -26.75 16.80 9.06
C LYS A 557 -26.44 18.30 9.17
N SER A 558 -26.09 18.76 10.35
CA SER A 558 -25.70 20.14 10.68
C SER A 558 -24.53 20.14 11.66
N SER A 559 -23.82 21.27 11.71
CA SER A 559 -22.79 21.61 12.70
C SER A 559 -23.01 23.05 13.17
N GLY A 560 -22.66 23.33 14.41
CA GLY A 560 -22.91 24.62 15.05
C GLY A 560 -21.70 25.10 15.85
N VAL A 561 -21.55 26.42 15.96
CA VAL A 561 -20.54 27.04 16.81
C VAL A 561 -21.14 28.22 17.57
N MET A 562 -20.92 28.25 18.88
CA MET A 562 -21.17 29.39 19.75
C MET A 562 -19.85 30.15 19.93
N MET A 563 -19.88 31.44 19.68
CA MET A 563 -18.71 32.32 19.77
C MET A 563 -19.06 33.61 20.49
N LYS A 564 -18.05 34.24 21.10
CA LYS A 564 -18.12 35.56 21.71
C LYS A 564 -17.19 36.54 20.99
N LYS A 565 -17.72 37.68 20.55
CA LYS A 565 -16.95 38.68 19.80
C LYS A 565 -16.16 39.55 20.77
N LYS A 566 -14.86 39.72 20.53
CA LYS A 566 -14.00 40.50 21.45
C LYS A 566 -14.29 42.00 21.45
N THR A 567 -14.81 42.54 20.34
CA THR A 567 -15.05 43.98 20.21
C THR A 567 -16.29 44.44 20.98
N ASP A 568 -17.38 43.67 20.87
CA ASP A 568 -18.72 44.11 21.30
C ASP A 568 -19.25 43.25 22.45
N ASN A 569 -18.47 42.25 22.90
CA ASN A 569 -18.82 41.25 23.92
C ASN A 569 -20.10 40.44 23.61
N THR A 570 -20.66 40.55 22.40
CA THR A 570 -21.86 39.84 21.97
C THR A 570 -21.57 38.36 21.72
N SER A 571 -22.55 37.51 22.03
CA SER A 571 -22.48 36.06 21.79
C SER A 571 -23.32 35.69 20.58
N HIS A 572 -22.72 35.03 19.60
CA HIS A 572 -23.35 34.63 18.35
C HIS A 572 -23.34 33.10 18.23
N VAL A 573 -24.46 32.53 17.78
CA VAL A 573 -24.55 31.13 17.35
C VAL A 573 -24.59 31.09 15.83
N HIS A 574 -23.69 30.32 15.24
CA HIS A 574 -23.63 30.09 13.79
C HIS A 574 -23.86 28.62 13.48
N TRP A 575 -24.80 28.33 12.59
CA TRP A 575 -25.14 26.99 12.13
C TRP A 575 -24.85 26.83 10.64
N LYS A 576 -24.33 25.65 10.28
CA LYS A 576 -24.04 25.24 8.90
C LYS A 576 -24.57 23.82 8.70
N GLY A 577 -25.28 23.55 7.62
CA GLY A 577 -25.79 22.20 7.38
C GLY A 577 -26.57 22.04 6.10
N GLY A 578 -27.20 20.87 5.96
CA GLY A 578 -28.12 20.64 4.85
C GLY A 578 -29.24 21.68 4.82
N ALA A 579 -29.50 22.28 3.66
CA ALA A 579 -30.37 23.44 3.54
C ALA A 579 -31.78 23.23 4.12
N GLU A 580 -32.37 22.04 3.93
CA GLU A 580 -33.69 21.71 4.49
C GLU A 580 -33.69 21.67 6.03
N MET A 581 -32.62 21.16 6.64
CA MET A 581 -32.52 21.05 8.10
C MET A 581 -32.33 22.42 8.75
N ILE A 582 -31.46 23.25 8.18
CA ILE A 582 -31.25 24.61 8.67
C ILE A 582 -32.50 25.47 8.46
N LEU A 583 -33.18 25.34 7.31
CA LEU A 583 -34.42 26.08 7.04
C LEU A 583 -35.52 25.75 8.07
N ALA A 584 -35.59 24.50 8.55
CA ALA A 584 -36.53 24.11 9.59
C ALA A 584 -36.26 24.80 10.94
N MET A 585 -35.00 25.14 11.22
CA MET A 585 -34.56 25.86 12.43
C MET A 585 -34.69 27.39 12.33
N CYS A 586 -35.03 27.92 11.16
CA CYS A 586 -35.09 29.37 10.92
C CYS A 586 -36.50 29.95 11.10
N SER A 587 -36.57 31.13 11.73
CA SER A 587 -37.79 31.95 11.86
C SER A 587 -37.72 33.25 11.07
N SER A 588 -36.53 33.68 10.65
CA SER A 588 -36.30 34.89 9.86
C SER A 588 -35.23 34.67 8.78
N PHE A 589 -35.09 35.59 7.82
CA PHE A 589 -34.04 35.57 6.80
C PHE A 589 -33.57 36.98 6.43
N TYR A 590 -32.34 37.09 5.93
CA TYR A 590 -31.81 38.34 5.37
C TYR A 590 -32.13 38.50 3.89
N ASP A 591 -32.48 39.73 3.48
CA ASP A 591 -32.46 40.13 2.08
C ASP A 591 -31.09 40.67 1.64
N ALA A 592 -30.91 40.91 0.33
CA ALA A 592 -29.65 41.41 -0.21
C ALA A 592 -29.25 42.80 0.32
N SER A 593 -30.23 43.59 0.74
CA SER A 593 -30.03 44.91 1.36
C SER A 593 -29.61 44.81 2.84
N GLY A 594 -29.68 43.63 3.46
CA GLY A 594 -29.32 43.40 4.85
C GLY A 594 -30.48 43.59 5.84
N ASN A 595 -31.73 43.65 5.37
CA ASN A 595 -32.90 43.74 6.24
C ASN A 595 -33.38 42.34 6.65
N ILE A 596 -33.77 42.19 7.91
CA ILE A 596 -34.36 40.96 8.44
C ILE A 596 -35.84 40.91 8.09
N LYS A 597 -36.28 39.81 7.48
CA LYS A 597 -37.69 39.53 7.19
C LYS A 597 -38.13 38.27 7.90
N HIS A 598 -39.38 38.26 8.36
CA HIS A 598 -39.98 37.09 9.00
C HIS A 598 -40.23 35.99 7.96
N LEU A 599 -39.96 34.74 8.35
CA LEU A 599 -40.09 33.57 7.49
C LEU A 599 -41.46 32.92 7.72
N ASP A 600 -42.47 33.40 6.99
CA ASP A 600 -43.81 32.80 6.99
C ASP A 600 -43.86 31.44 6.26
N ASP A 601 -44.97 30.70 6.38
CA ASP A 601 -45.11 29.38 5.77
C ASP A 601 -45.05 29.41 4.23
N GLY A 602 -45.50 30.50 3.59
CA GLY A 602 -45.43 30.66 2.13
C GLY A 602 -44.00 30.92 1.64
N GLU A 603 -43.25 31.74 2.36
CA GLU A 603 -41.84 32.02 2.11
C GLU A 603 -40.99 30.77 2.38
N LYS A 604 -41.27 30.00 3.46
CA LYS A 604 -40.64 28.69 3.69
C LYS A 604 -40.82 27.75 2.49
N GLU A 605 -42.03 27.69 1.93
CA GLU A 605 -42.29 26.85 0.75
C GLU A 605 -41.52 27.33 -0.48
N ARG A 606 -41.41 28.64 -0.68
CA ARG A 606 -40.59 29.21 -1.77
C ARG A 606 -39.10 28.85 -1.61
N PHE A 607 -38.56 28.90 -0.40
CA PHE A 607 -37.19 28.42 -0.14
C PHE A 607 -37.04 26.91 -0.39
N ARG A 608 -38.04 26.09 -0.03
CA ARG A 608 -38.03 24.66 -0.38
C ARG A 608 -37.98 24.45 -1.90
N GLN A 609 -38.75 25.22 -2.67
CA GLN A 609 -38.70 25.17 -4.14
C GLN A 609 -37.33 25.56 -4.69
N ILE A 610 -36.67 26.59 -4.14
CA ILE A 610 -35.31 26.99 -4.52
C ILE A 610 -34.31 25.84 -4.21
N ILE A 611 -34.39 25.25 -3.03
CA ILE A 611 -33.55 24.10 -2.61
C ILE A 611 -33.78 22.90 -3.54
N GLN A 612 -35.03 22.58 -3.87
CA GLN A 612 -35.38 21.51 -4.80
C GLN A 612 -34.86 21.78 -6.22
N GLY A 613 -34.97 23.02 -6.71
CA GLY A 613 -34.42 23.42 -8.01
C GLY A 613 -32.89 23.32 -8.08
N MET A 614 -32.20 23.69 -7.01
CA MET A 614 -30.75 23.48 -6.89
C MET A 614 -30.40 21.99 -6.85
N ALA A 615 -31.12 21.18 -6.08
CA ALA A 615 -30.92 19.73 -6.01
C ALA A 615 -31.18 19.04 -7.36
N ALA A 616 -32.18 19.48 -8.11
CA ALA A 616 -32.48 19.00 -9.47
C ALA A 616 -31.35 19.32 -10.47
N SER A 617 -30.56 20.36 -10.19
CA SER A 617 -29.36 20.72 -10.94
C SER A 617 -28.09 20.00 -10.46
N SER A 618 -28.22 18.90 -9.70
CA SER A 618 -27.13 18.15 -9.06
C SER A 618 -26.32 18.94 -8.02
N LEU A 619 -26.89 20.00 -7.43
CA LEU A 619 -26.19 20.79 -6.42
C LEU A 619 -26.48 20.27 -5.01
N ARG A 620 -25.43 20.07 -4.22
CA ARG A 620 -25.53 19.88 -2.77
C ARG A 620 -25.79 21.23 -2.12
N CYS A 621 -26.99 21.40 -1.57
CA CYS A 621 -27.43 22.65 -0.96
C CYS A 621 -27.03 22.71 0.51
N ILE A 622 -26.25 23.72 0.87
CA ILE A 622 -25.84 24.02 2.25
C ILE A 622 -26.39 25.38 2.63
N ALA A 623 -26.92 25.49 3.83
CA ALA A 623 -27.40 26.74 4.37
C ALA A 623 -26.56 27.20 5.55
N PHE A 624 -26.48 28.52 5.71
CA PHE A 624 -25.90 29.18 6.87
C PHE A 624 -26.99 29.93 7.61
N ALA A 625 -27.00 29.81 8.93
CA ALA A 625 -27.93 30.53 9.78
C ALA A 625 -27.21 31.05 11.03
N TYR A 626 -27.76 32.13 11.58
CA TYR A 626 -27.15 32.87 12.69
C TYR A 626 -28.22 33.32 13.69
N LYS A 627 -27.83 33.41 14.96
CA LYS A 627 -28.63 34.05 16.03
C LYS A 627 -27.72 34.80 17.00
N GLN A 628 -28.13 36.00 17.39
CA GLN A 628 -27.51 36.73 18.49
C GLN A 628 -28.14 36.29 19.81
N VAL A 629 -27.31 35.94 20.78
CA VAL A 629 -27.75 35.55 22.12
C VAL A 629 -27.59 36.75 23.07
N PRO A 630 -28.68 37.25 23.68
CA PRO A 630 -28.62 38.29 24.69
C PRO A 630 -27.85 37.84 25.94
N GLU A 631 -27.21 38.75 26.66
CA GLU A 631 -26.40 38.39 27.86
C GLU A 631 -27.22 37.74 29.00
N GLU A 632 -28.55 37.90 29.03
CA GLU A 632 -29.43 37.39 30.08
C GLU A 632 -29.65 35.86 30.03
N GLU A 633 -29.47 35.21 28.87
CA GLU A 633 -29.63 33.75 28.73
C GLU A 633 -28.38 32.95 29.19
N HIS A 634 -27.28 33.64 29.51
CA HIS A 634 -26.01 33.00 29.93
C HIS A 634 -26.05 32.42 31.34
N GLN A 635 -27.03 32.76 32.18
CA GLN A 635 -27.03 32.36 33.61
C GLN A 635 -27.45 30.91 33.89
N ASN A 636 -27.90 30.14 32.90
CA ASN A 636 -28.21 28.71 33.05
C ASN A 636 -27.00 27.81 32.72
N GLU A 637 -25.84 28.13 33.30
CA GLU A 637 -24.52 27.52 33.02
C GLU A 637 -24.39 26.03 33.41
N LYS A 638 -25.36 25.42 34.11
CA LYS A 638 -25.20 24.05 34.64
C LYS A 638 -25.84 22.92 33.81
N ASP A 639 -26.75 23.23 32.89
CA ASP A 639 -27.48 22.20 32.12
C ASP A 639 -27.48 22.36 30.58
N GLN A 640 -27.01 23.48 30.02
CA GLN A 640 -26.99 23.66 28.56
C GLN A 640 -25.72 23.06 27.91
N LYS A 641 -25.67 21.73 27.78
CA LYS A 641 -24.73 21.03 26.87
C LYS A 641 -25.13 21.11 25.39
N LYS A 642 -26.20 21.84 25.05
CA LYS A 642 -26.82 21.82 23.72
C LYS A 642 -26.91 23.24 23.17
N LEU A 643 -26.44 23.44 21.93
CA LEU A 643 -26.54 24.72 21.24
C LEU A 643 -28.01 25.12 21.03
N ILE A 644 -28.27 26.43 20.94
CA ILE A 644 -29.58 26.96 20.57
C ILE A 644 -29.87 26.56 19.12
N GLU A 645 -30.90 25.72 18.94
CA GLU A 645 -31.32 25.17 17.65
C GLU A 645 -32.55 25.91 17.07
N ASP A 646 -33.21 26.77 17.85
CA ASP A 646 -34.49 27.40 17.47
C ASP A 646 -34.39 28.93 17.25
N ASP A 647 -35.29 29.45 16.40
CA ASP A 647 -35.42 30.86 16.02
C ASP A 647 -34.15 31.47 15.40
N LEU A 648 -33.53 30.74 14.47
CA LEU A 648 -32.37 31.23 13.74
C LEU A 648 -32.78 32.18 12.59
N THR A 649 -31.85 33.04 12.18
CA THR A 649 -31.98 33.86 10.98
C THR A 649 -31.16 33.23 9.84
N LEU A 650 -31.82 32.89 8.73
CA LEU A 650 -31.17 32.36 7.53
C LEU A 650 -30.29 33.44 6.89
N LEU A 651 -28.99 33.17 6.79
CA LEU A 651 -28.01 34.05 6.14
C LEU A 651 -28.02 33.83 4.63
N GLY A 652 -27.95 32.58 4.16
CA GLY A 652 -27.92 32.29 2.73
C GLY A 652 -27.83 30.81 2.40
N LEU A 653 -28.05 30.48 1.13
CA LEU A 653 -27.98 29.13 0.59
C LEU A 653 -26.84 29.05 -0.43
N VAL A 654 -26.00 28.02 -0.30
CA VAL A 654 -24.88 27.75 -1.19
C VAL A 654 -25.10 26.40 -1.89
N GLY A 655 -25.08 26.42 -3.21
CA GLY A 655 -25.12 25.26 -4.08
C GLY A 655 -23.71 24.79 -4.43
N ILE A 656 -23.31 23.65 -3.90
CA ILE A 656 -22.00 23.04 -4.13
C ILE A 656 -22.13 21.92 -5.15
N LYS A 657 -21.33 21.93 -6.22
CA LYS A 657 -21.27 20.85 -7.20
C LYS A 657 -19.94 20.11 -7.09
N ASP A 658 -19.99 18.79 -7.21
CA ASP A 658 -18.80 17.99 -7.54
C ASP A 658 -18.78 17.82 -9.06
N PRO A 659 -17.89 18.53 -9.79
CA PRO A 659 -17.86 18.47 -11.24
C PRO A 659 -17.44 17.08 -11.73
N CYS A 660 -18.02 16.64 -12.85
CA CYS A 660 -17.59 15.42 -13.54
C CYS A 660 -16.17 15.61 -14.08
N ARG A 661 -15.35 14.55 -14.03
CA ARG A 661 -13.98 14.62 -14.57
C ARG A 661 -14.03 14.83 -16.09
N PRO A 662 -13.13 15.64 -16.66
CA PRO A 662 -13.01 15.77 -18.10
C PRO A 662 -12.68 14.40 -18.72
N GLY A 663 -13.43 14.01 -19.74
CA GLY A 663 -13.24 12.73 -20.46
C GLY A 663 -14.08 11.55 -19.95
N VAL A 664 -14.74 11.65 -18.79
CA VAL A 664 -15.60 10.56 -18.29
C VAL A 664 -16.74 10.25 -19.26
N LYS A 665 -17.36 11.27 -19.84
CA LYS A 665 -18.42 11.10 -20.84
C LYS A 665 -17.95 10.22 -22.01
N LYS A 666 -16.79 10.54 -22.58
CA LYS A 666 -16.17 9.76 -23.66
C LYS A 666 -15.82 8.32 -23.21
N ALA A 667 -15.29 8.15 -22.00
CA ALA A 667 -14.99 6.83 -21.47
C ALA A 667 -16.24 5.97 -21.29
N VAL A 668 -17.37 6.57 -20.90
CA VAL A 668 -18.67 5.91 -20.81
C VAL A 668 -19.14 5.48 -22.20
N GLU A 669 -19.07 6.36 -23.20
CA GLU A 669 -19.40 6.06 -24.60
C GLU A 669 -18.54 4.92 -25.16
N ASP A 670 -17.22 4.95 -24.94
CA ASP A 670 -16.28 3.92 -25.39
C ASP A 670 -16.60 2.54 -24.75
N CYS A 671 -16.95 2.53 -23.45
CA CYS A 671 -17.36 1.31 -22.76
C CYS A 671 -18.69 0.75 -23.28
N GLN A 672 -19.67 1.62 -23.54
CA GLN A 672 -20.95 1.23 -24.12
C GLN A 672 -20.76 0.65 -25.53
N TYR A 673 -19.88 1.27 -26.35
CA TYR A 673 -19.51 0.77 -27.66
C TYR A 673 -18.85 -0.62 -27.59
N ALA A 674 -18.02 -0.86 -26.56
CA ALA A 674 -17.42 -2.16 -26.29
C ALA A 674 -18.41 -3.21 -25.74
N GLY A 675 -19.69 -2.86 -25.52
CA GLY A 675 -20.70 -3.75 -24.96
C GLY A 675 -20.61 -3.94 -23.44
N VAL A 676 -19.90 -3.06 -22.73
CA VAL A 676 -19.76 -3.08 -21.27
C VAL A 676 -20.85 -2.23 -20.64
N ASN A 677 -21.65 -2.83 -19.76
CA ASN A 677 -22.70 -2.10 -19.03
C ASN A 677 -22.08 -1.28 -17.88
N ILE A 678 -22.46 -0.01 -17.74
CA ILE A 678 -21.99 0.85 -16.66
C ILE A 678 -23.12 1.11 -15.67
N LYS A 679 -22.86 0.80 -14.40
CA LYS A 679 -23.80 1.01 -13.29
C LYS A 679 -23.17 1.94 -12.27
N MET A 680 -23.80 3.09 -12.05
CA MET A 680 -23.43 3.98 -10.95
C MET A 680 -24.05 3.47 -9.65
N ILE A 681 -23.23 3.28 -8.63
CA ILE A 681 -23.64 2.96 -7.27
C ILE A 681 -23.26 4.16 -6.41
N THR A 682 -24.24 4.84 -5.82
CA THR A 682 -23.98 5.99 -4.94
C THR A 682 -24.93 5.99 -3.75
N GLY A 683 -24.44 6.50 -2.61
CA GLY A 683 -25.24 6.82 -1.43
C GLY A 683 -25.93 8.18 -1.50
N ASP A 684 -25.75 8.94 -2.58
CA ASP A 684 -26.42 10.22 -2.77
C ASP A 684 -27.93 10.08 -3.00
N ASN A 685 -28.62 11.20 -2.90
CA ASN A 685 -30.02 11.31 -3.26
C ASN A 685 -30.24 10.89 -4.73
N VAL A 686 -31.35 10.20 -4.97
CA VAL A 686 -31.82 9.73 -6.28
C VAL A 686 -31.85 10.83 -7.32
N PHE A 687 -32.25 12.05 -6.95
CA PHE A 687 -32.28 13.19 -7.86
C PHE A 687 -30.89 13.56 -8.37
N THR A 688 -29.91 13.63 -7.47
CA THR A 688 -28.51 13.93 -7.81
C THR A 688 -27.89 12.82 -8.66
N ALA A 689 -28.13 11.55 -8.30
CA ALA A 689 -27.63 10.41 -9.05
C ALA A 689 -28.19 10.38 -10.48
N LYS A 690 -29.50 10.62 -10.63
CA LYS A 690 -30.17 10.66 -11.94
C LYS A 690 -29.69 11.83 -12.78
N ALA A 691 -29.51 13.01 -12.18
CA ALA A 691 -29.06 14.19 -12.90
C ALA A 691 -27.61 14.03 -13.41
N ILE A 692 -26.69 13.44 -12.63
CA ILE A 692 -25.35 13.08 -13.11
C ILE A 692 -25.40 11.96 -14.17
N GLY A 693 -26.25 10.96 -13.99
CA GLY A 693 -26.46 9.91 -15.00
C GLY A 693 -26.99 10.45 -16.33
N THR A 694 -27.80 11.51 -16.31
CA THR A 694 -28.24 12.22 -17.51
C THR A 694 -27.12 13.08 -18.11
N GLU A 695 -26.34 13.78 -17.27
CA GLU A 695 -25.17 14.58 -17.70
C GLU A 695 -24.11 13.72 -18.42
N LEU A 696 -23.98 12.46 -18.01
CA LEU A 696 -23.06 11.47 -18.58
C LEU A 696 -23.71 10.50 -19.58
N GLU A 697 -24.99 10.72 -19.95
CA GLU A 697 -25.71 9.97 -20.99
C GLU A 697 -25.88 8.44 -20.75
N PHE A 698 -26.06 8.01 -19.50
CA PHE A 698 -26.36 6.59 -19.17
C PHE A 698 -27.53 6.41 -18.17
N SER A 699 -28.48 7.35 -18.16
CA SER A 699 -29.56 7.44 -17.17
C SER A 699 -30.46 6.20 -17.03
N SER A 700 -30.56 5.35 -18.05
CA SER A 700 -31.35 4.11 -18.03
C SER A 700 -30.78 3.00 -17.12
N GLN A 701 -29.55 3.16 -16.62
CA GLN A 701 -28.85 2.16 -15.81
C GLN A 701 -28.50 2.61 -14.37
N VAL A 702 -29.05 3.74 -13.90
CA VAL A 702 -28.80 4.25 -12.54
C VAL A 702 -29.70 3.55 -11.52
N ARG A 703 -29.11 2.91 -10.51
CA ARG A 703 -29.83 2.32 -9.38
C ARG A 703 -29.38 2.97 -8.07
N THR A 704 -30.30 3.59 -7.36
CA THR A 704 -30.09 4.01 -5.98
C THR A 704 -30.61 2.94 -5.04
N ARG A 705 -29.81 2.57 -4.04
CA ARG A 705 -30.30 1.84 -2.85
C ARG A 705 -30.03 2.73 -1.64
N PRO A 706 -30.98 2.87 -0.70
CA PRO A 706 -30.61 3.35 0.63
C PRO A 706 -29.55 2.40 1.19
N LEU A 707 -28.46 2.95 1.73
CA LEU A 707 -27.42 2.21 2.44
C LEU A 707 -28.05 1.52 3.67
N VAL A 708 -28.63 0.35 3.46
CA VAL A 708 -28.97 -0.60 4.51
C VAL A 708 -27.96 -1.73 4.36
N ARG A 709 -26.97 -1.74 5.27
CA ARG A 709 -26.04 -2.81 5.63
C ARG A 709 -25.50 -3.67 4.47
N TRP A 710 -24.23 -3.47 4.16
CA TRP A 710 -23.36 -4.54 3.63
C TRP A 710 -22.48 -5.04 4.76
#